data_AF-A0A2V0N1J0-F1
#
_entry.id   AF-A0A2V0N1J0-F1
#
_cell.length_a   1.000
_cell.length_b   1.000
_cell.length_c   1.000
_cell.angle_alpha   90.00
_cell.angle_beta   90.00
_cell.angle_gamma   90.00
#
_symmetry.space_group_name_H-M   'P 1'
#
loop_
_entity.id
_entity.type
_entity.pdbx_description
1 polymer ?
#
loop_
_entity_poly.entity_id
_entity_poly.type
_entity_poly.pdbx_seq_one_letter_code
_entity_poly.pdbx_strand_id
1 'polypeptide(L)'
;MVGVADAPGTALAEILAEHGPLHQDDIARRLRERGIADPDEALQELHLEIEFPARQLVDDRWVWLPTVLPGRVFTHRLSADELAHDILNVCPDLEPTTTLCEYEQYQRFADGSPARVVMVDYDDELLEERGIPDEAVPEGGVLLLTAGALARLGMAEGDLVGVRFAEQGFAVERVSDVADADVGQRLAAMLDADEPTDIGAAVWTACIDDPALFTEPLPPLSEIIDDLGLVRSLDSFAPAGFDFDRWRFEQRCEMLAKLHDLDIEDAAALYTLIELYQGIAQLLDAEQSPELPASVGEIGAVLADPQLAELLVTETVDMYDDGAAALGMLAELLEPTVPRAARVACRWLRAVALERIGDIEAAERELLAAESMDPDWPLPLFDLAHIASDRGDSERGLALLRRAGADPDDPLVELLEQHRAEPRSDLGRNELCWCGSGRKYKKCHLGREQLPLPQRVRWLYAKAIQHALAGWGELQAEVAYERCRHIDGDLEAVRATMNDPLVQDAVLFEGGAFADFLEVRGSLLPDDERLLAEQWLLAERSVFEVERVQPGHSVTLRDVRTGDIQEVQERTASRSLKPGQLICARPIPVGDDTMQFFGGLEPVALHERDRLIDLLDTEPDPVTLVAELSRRFVPPTLINAEGDPLAICEATVRVSDPDRIEAALDDTYDRVDADEPQWFEHVEIEGTQRLRASMSLQGSTLDVATSSEKRMDRVLATLARLDPEMKVLDDFRRPVRDARDAAELAEEFGVGDDEFDDDDPKVTAALEEFIRGYESKWLDQPIPALDGHTPRQAADDPTRRGDLIKLLDSFPSDAAGRGGMDVDRLRAALGL
;
A
#
# COMPACT_ATOMS: atom_id res chain seq x y z
N MET A 1 3.83 -37.58 2.26
CA MET A 1 2.54 -37.01 1.81
C MET A 1 2.13 -35.96 2.82
N VAL A 2 2.81 -34.82 2.74
CA VAL A 2 2.38 -33.55 3.32
C VAL A 2 2.08 -32.73 2.06
N GLY A 3 0.82 -32.30 1.89
CA GLY A 3 0.39 -31.58 0.70
C GLY A 3 0.92 -30.16 0.74
N VAL A 4 1.48 -29.71 -0.39
CA VAL A 4 1.89 -28.33 -0.61
C VAL A 4 0.63 -27.46 -0.57
N ALA A 5 0.66 -26.37 0.20
CA ALA A 5 -0.44 -25.41 0.29
C ALA A 5 -0.56 -24.61 -1.02
N ASP A 6 -1.72 -24.66 -1.67
CA ASP A 6 -2.11 -23.76 -2.76
C ASP A 6 -2.16 -22.30 -2.27
N ALA A 7 -2.02 -21.32 -3.18
CA ALA A 7 -2.35 -19.93 -2.84
C ALA A 7 -3.86 -19.84 -2.47
N PRO A 8 -4.26 -19.06 -1.44
CA PRO A 8 -5.63 -19.02 -0.93
C PRO A 8 -6.70 -18.81 -2.02
N GLY A 9 -6.45 -17.87 -2.95
CA GLY A 9 -7.37 -17.57 -4.04
C GLY A 9 -7.57 -18.72 -5.05
N THR A 10 -6.50 -19.44 -5.39
CA THR A 10 -6.59 -20.60 -6.29
C THR A 10 -7.34 -21.75 -5.61
N ALA A 11 -7.05 -22.00 -4.34
CA ALA A 11 -7.76 -23.01 -3.56
C ALA A 11 -9.26 -22.69 -3.44
N LEU A 12 -9.62 -21.43 -3.17
CA LEU A 12 -11.01 -20.96 -3.12
C LEU A 12 -11.74 -21.17 -4.45
N ALA A 13 -11.11 -20.76 -5.56
CA ALA A 13 -11.67 -20.94 -6.91
C ALA A 13 -11.98 -22.41 -7.20
N GLU A 14 -11.03 -23.30 -6.91
CA GLU A 14 -11.20 -24.74 -7.14
C GLU A 14 -12.25 -25.36 -6.23
N ILE A 15 -12.26 -25.01 -4.94
CA ILE A 15 -13.25 -25.51 -3.96
C ILE A 15 -14.67 -25.16 -4.42
N LEU A 16 -14.91 -23.89 -4.75
CA LEU A 16 -16.24 -23.41 -5.12
C LEU A 16 -16.65 -23.86 -6.54
N ALA A 17 -15.70 -24.03 -7.45
CA ALA A 17 -15.97 -24.59 -8.78
C ALA A 17 -16.29 -26.10 -8.72
N GLU A 18 -15.60 -26.87 -7.88
CA GLU A 18 -15.81 -28.32 -7.75
C GLU A 18 -17.08 -28.66 -6.98
N HIS A 19 -17.33 -27.96 -5.88
CA HIS A 19 -18.41 -28.30 -4.95
C HIS A 19 -19.66 -27.45 -5.11
N GLY A 20 -19.60 -26.40 -5.93
CA GLY A 20 -20.65 -25.40 -6.04
C GLY A 20 -20.73 -24.53 -4.78
N PRO A 21 -21.89 -23.89 -4.54
CA PRO A 21 -22.04 -22.95 -3.44
C PRO A 21 -21.93 -23.60 -2.06
N LEU A 22 -21.14 -23.01 -1.16
CA LEU A 22 -20.85 -23.54 0.18
C LEU A 22 -20.95 -22.45 1.26
N HIS A 23 -21.35 -22.83 2.47
CA HIS A 23 -21.23 -21.95 3.63
C HIS A 23 -19.75 -21.79 4.06
N GLN A 24 -19.46 -20.67 4.71
CA GLN A 24 -18.13 -20.32 5.23
C GLN A 24 -17.47 -21.46 6.02
N ASP A 25 -18.19 -22.12 6.93
CA ASP A 25 -17.66 -23.22 7.75
C ASP A 25 -17.17 -24.40 6.90
N ASP A 26 -17.89 -24.70 5.81
CA ASP A 26 -17.53 -25.78 4.89
C ASP A 26 -16.34 -25.37 4.00
N ILE A 27 -16.23 -24.10 3.63
CA ILE A 27 -15.07 -23.55 2.92
C ILE A 27 -13.83 -23.63 3.82
N ALA A 28 -13.90 -23.15 5.06
CA ALA A 28 -12.82 -23.22 6.03
C ALA A 28 -12.34 -24.65 6.25
N ARG A 29 -13.26 -25.61 6.36
CA ARG A 29 -12.91 -27.04 6.49
C ARG A 29 -12.14 -27.53 5.28
N ARG A 30 -12.57 -27.19 4.07
CA ARG A 30 -11.96 -27.66 2.81
C ARG A 30 -10.61 -26.99 2.53
N LEU A 31 -10.44 -25.72 2.87
CA LEU A 31 -9.15 -25.04 2.82
C LEU A 31 -8.12 -25.75 3.72
N ARG A 32 -8.52 -26.13 4.95
CA ARG A 32 -7.66 -26.93 5.84
C ARG A 32 -7.34 -28.32 5.28
N GLU A 33 -8.32 -28.99 4.65
CA GLU A 33 -8.11 -30.29 4.00
C GLU A 33 -7.10 -30.20 2.84
N ARG A 34 -6.99 -29.04 2.19
CA ARG A 34 -6.01 -28.73 1.14
C ARG A 34 -4.67 -28.18 1.66
N GLY A 35 -4.47 -28.12 2.98
CA GLY A 35 -3.19 -27.73 3.57
C GLY A 35 -3.01 -26.22 3.78
N ILE A 36 -4.05 -25.40 3.59
CA ILE A 36 -4.00 -23.98 3.96
C ILE A 36 -3.92 -23.84 5.49
N ALA A 37 -2.82 -23.27 5.97
CA ALA A 37 -2.50 -23.19 7.39
C ALA A 37 -3.44 -22.26 8.15
N ASP A 38 -3.80 -21.12 7.55
CA ASP A 38 -4.73 -20.14 8.10
C ASP A 38 -5.90 -19.88 7.12
N PRO A 39 -7.03 -20.59 7.27
CA PRO A 39 -8.21 -20.31 6.45
C PRO A 39 -8.92 -19.03 6.85
N ASP A 40 -8.66 -18.46 8.03
CA ASP A 40 -9.39 -17.29 8.50
C ASP A 40 -8.94 -16.04 7.74
N GLU A 41 -7.66 -15.96 7.35
CA GLU A 41 -7.12 -14.95 6.44
C GLU A 41 -7.79 -15.01 5.06
N ALA A 42 -7.85 -16.19 4.43
CA ALA A 42 -8.51 -16.40 3.14
C ALA A 42 -10.01 -16.06 3.19
N LEU A 43 -10.65 -16.35 4.32
CA LEU A 43 -12.04 -15.98 4.54
C LEU A 43 -12.19 -14.48 4.74
N GLN A 44 -11.27 -13.81 5.44
CA GLN A 44 -11.32 -12.36 5.56
C GLN A 44 -11.26 -11.68 4.18
N GLU A 45 -10.33 -12.10 3.32
CA GLU A 45 -10.27 -11.63 1.92
C GLU A 45 -11.55 -11.94 1.13
N LEU A 46 -12.15 -13.12 1.34
CA LEU A 46 -13.42 -13.48 0.74
C LEU A 46 -14.56 -12.52 1.15
N HIS A 47 -14.64 -12.13 2.42
CA HIS A 47 -15.67 -11.19 2.92
C HIS A 47 -15.48 -9.76 2.43
N LEU A 48 -14.26 -9.38 2.04
CA LEU A 48 -14.01 -8.07 1.45
C LEU A 48 -14.61 -7.98 0.04
N GLU A 49 -14.86 -9.11 -0.64
CA GLU A 49 -15.39 -9.22 -2.01
C GLU A 49 -14.57 -8.50 -3.11
N ILE A 50 -13.41 -7.96 -2.78
CA ILE A 50 -12.52 -7.20 -3.67
C ILE A 50 -11.59 -8.13 -4.47
N GLU A 51 -10.98 -9.12 -3.82
CA GLU A 51 -9.88 -9.91 -4.41
C GLU A 51 -10.37 -11.04 -5.34
N PHE A 52 -11.57 -11.57 -5.07
CA PHE A 52 -12.07 -12.78 -5.75
C PHE A 52 -13.44 -12.56 -6.37
N PRO A 53 -13.71 -13.11 -7.57
CA PRO A 53 -15.02 -13.09 -8.22
C PRO A 53 -15.99 -14.09 -7.56
N ALA A 54 -15.96 -14.15 -6.23
CA ALA A 54 -16.87 -14.90 -5.39
C ALA A 54 -17.82 -13.93 -4.69
N ARG A 55 -19.09 -14.32 -4.56
CA ARG A 55 -20.12 -13.51 -3.91
C ARG A 55 -20.97 -14.34 -2.96
N GLN A 56 -21.46 -13.68 -1.92
CA GLN A 56 -22.43 -14.28 -1.01
C GLN A 56 -23.83 -14.31 -1.66
N LEU A 57 -24.53 -15.43 -1.49
CA LEU A 57 -25.91 -15.64 -1.89
C LEU A 57 -26.87 -15.22 -0.77
N VAL A 58 -28.16 -15.09 -1.09
CA VAL A 58 -29.20 -14.73 -0.10
C VAL A 58 -29.31 -15.76 1.04
N ASP A 59 -28.84 -16.99 0.83
CA ASP A 59 -28.84 -18.05 1.84
C ASP A 59 -27.48 -18.28 2.50
N ASP A 60 -26.62 -17.26 2.55
CA ASP A 60 -25.29 -17.26 3.19
C ASP A 60 -24.27 -18.23 2.61
N ARG A 61 -24.56 -18.84 1.47
CA ARG A 61 -23.57 -19.63 0.72
C ARG A 61 -22.76 -18.73 -0.19
N TRP A 62 -21.49 -19.03 -0.34
CA TRP A 62 -20.59 -18.35 -1.28
C TRP A 62 -20.54 -19.10 -2.59
N VAL A 63 -20.51 -18.39 -3.71
CA VAL A 63 -20.39 -18.97 -5.05
C VAL A 63 -19.28 -18.33 -5.86
N TRP A 64 -18.63 -19.10 -6.74
CA TRP A 64 -17.69 -18.60 -7.73
C TRP A 64 -18.43 -18.14 -9.00
N LEU A 65 -18.58 -16.83 -9.21
CA LEU A 65 -19.37 -16.27 -10.31
C LEU A 65 -18.96 -16.77 -11.71
N PRO A 66 -17.66 -16.98 -12.03
CA PRO A 66 -17.24 -17.54 -13.32
C PRO A 66 -17.79 -18.93 -13.63
N THR A 67 -18.30 -19.67 -12.64
CA THR A 67 -19.00 -20.94 -12.87
C THR A 67 -20.50 -20.78 -13.14
N VAL A 68 -21.08 -19.65 -12.74
CA VAL A 68 -22.52 -19.37 -12.84
C VAL A 68 -22.82 -18.54 -14.08
N LEU A 69 -22.08 -17.47 -14.35
CA LEU A 69 -22.45 -16.50 -15.39
C LEU A 69 -22.28 -16.94 -16.85
N PRO A 70 -21.38 -17.89 -17.23
CA PRO A 70 -21.19 -18.24 -18.64
C PRO A 70 -22.48 -18.65 -19.35
N GLY A 71 -22.74 -18.01 -20.49
CA GLY A 71 -23.88 -18.29 -21.36
C GLY A 71 -25.17 -17.60 -20.96
N ARG A 72 -25.24 -16.89 -19.84
CA ARG A 72 -26.41 -16.10 -19.44
C ARG A 72 -26.45 -14.74 -20.13
N VAL A 73 -27.65 -14.23 -20.38
CA VAL A 73 -27.92 -12.94 -21.03
C VAL A 73 -28.78 -12.09 -20.11
N PHE A 74 -28.24 -10.93 -19.76
CA PHE A 74 -28.95 -9.89 -19.04
C PHE A 74 -29.36 -8.81 -20.04
N THR A 75 -30.58 -8.28 -19.91
CA THR A 75 -31.11 -7.32 -20.89
C THR A 75 -31.39 -5.97 -20.27
N HIS A 76 -31.12 -4.91 -21.03
CA HIS A 76 -31.42 -3.55 -20.65
C HIS A 76 -32.22 -2.85 -21.76
N ARG A 77 -33.07 -1.88 -21.38
CA ARG A 77 -33.84 -1.07 -22.33
C ARG A 77 -33.18 0.28 -22.53
N LEU A 78 -32.75 0.54 -23.76
CA LEU A 78 -31.94 1.71 -24.09
C LEU A 78 -32.72 3.04 -23.99
N SER A 79 -32.13 3.99 -23.29
CA SER A 79 -32.50 5.41 -23.29
C SER A 79 -31.85 6.19 -24.45
N ALA A 80 -32.25 7.45 -24.61
CA ALA A 80 -31.68 8.33 -25.62
C ALA A 80 -30.22 8.71 -25.33
N ASP A 81 -29.88 8.92 -24.05
CA ASP A 81 -28.54 9.34 -23.64
C ASP A 81 -27.52 8.19 -23.79
N GLU A 82 -27.90 6.98 -23.42
CA GLU A 82 -27.10 5.75 -23.65
C GLU A 82 -26.76 5.55 -25.14
N LEU A 83 -27.75 5.78 -26.01
CA LEU A 83 -27.55 5.72 -27.46
C LEU A 83 -26.66 6.83 -28.01
N ALA A 84 -26.69 8.02 -27.41
CA ALA A 84 -25.86 9.14 -27.83
C ALA A 84 -24.38 8.94 -27.47
N HIS A 85 -24.11 8.27 -26.35
CA HIS A 85 -22.77 8.15 -25.77
C HIS A 85 -22.14 6.75 -25.89
N ASP A 86 -22.89 5.75 -26.40
CA ASP A 86 -22.50 4.34 -26.44
C ASP A 86 -22.10 3.82 -25.05
N ILE A 87 -23.01 4.01 -24.10
CA ILE A 87 -22.92 3.53 -22.72
C ILE A 87 -24.17 2.72 -22.37
N LEU A 88 -24.06 1.80 -21.42
CA LEU A 88 -25.20 1.05 -20.90
C LEU A 88 -25.27 1.22 -19.38
N ASN A 89 -26.42 1.64 -18.86
CA ASN A 89 -26.64 1.70 -17.42
C ASN A 89 -26.51 0.29 -16.81
N VAL A 90 -25.70 0.19 -15.76
CA VAL A 90 -25.42 -1.09 -15.11
C VAL A 90 -26.56 -1.48 -14.17
N CYS A 91 -26.94 -0.59 -13.26
CA CYS A 91 -27.88 -0.94 -12.20
C CYS A 91 -29.35 -0.68 -12.60
N PRO A 92 -30.25 -1.65 -12.35
CA PRO A 92 -30.01 -2.99 -11.80
C PRO A 92 -29.80 -4.07 -12.87
N ASP A 93 -29.98 -3.74 -14.14
CA ASP A 93 -30.26 -4.73 -15.19
C ASP A 93 -29.05 -5.59 -15.58
N LEU A 94 -27.86 -4.99 -15.58
CA LEU A 94 -26.63 -5.61 -16.04
C LEU A 94 -25.66 -5.92 -14.88
N GLU A 95 -25.91 -5.33 -13.71
CA GLU A 95 -25.11 -5.49 -12.49
C GLU A 95 -24.71 -6.96 -12.22
N PRO A 96 -25.62 -7.96 -12.24
CA PRO A 96 -25.26 -9.33 -11.89
C PRO A 96 -24.23 -9.98 -12.83
N THR A 97 -24.05 -9.45 -14.04
CA THR A 97 -23.00 -9.93 -14.95
C THR A 97 -21.80 -9.00 -15.03
N THR A 98 -21.98 -7.69 -14.85
CA THR A 98 -20.89 -6.72 -14.91
C THR A 98 -20.05 -6.67 -13.64
N THR A 99 -20.46 -7.30 -12.54
CA THR A 99 -19.59 -7.55 -11.37
C THR A 99 -18.26 -8.20 -11.76
N LEU A 100 -18.24 -9.05 -12.81
CA LEU A 100 -16.98 -9.63 -13.30
C LEU A 100 -16.02 -8.59 -13.88
N CYS A 101 -16.50 -7.42 -14.31
CA CYS A 101 -15.67 -6.33 -14.80
C CYS A 101 -14.81 -5.70 -13.69
N GLU A 102 -15.04 -5.99 -12.42
CA GLU A 102 -14.14 -5.58 -11.32
C GLU A 102 -12.78 -6.30 -11.40
N TYR A 103 -12.72 -7.45 -12.09
CA TYR A 103 -11.51 -8.27 -12.16
C TYR A 103 -10.87 -8.19 -13.55
N GLU A 104 -9.61 -7.75 -13.61
CA GLU A 104 -8.84 -7.52 -14.84
C GLU A 104 -8.93 -8.69 -15.86
N GLN A 105 -8.91 -9.92 -15.36
CA GLN A 105 -9.00 -11.14 -16.17
C GLN A 105 -10.29 -11.28 -17.00
N TYR A 106 -11.39 -10.60 -16.60
CA TYR A 106 -12.68 -10.63 -17.29
C TYR A 106 -13.06 -9.31 -17.97
N GLN A 107 -12.24 -8.25 -17.85
CA GLN A 107 -12.47 -6.90 -18.41
C GLN A 107 -12.31 -6.82 -19.95
N ARG A 108 -12.96 -7.74 -20.69
CA ARG A 108 -12.88 -7.77 -22.14
C ARG A 108 -14.23 -8.08 -22.79
N PHE A 109 -14.52 -7.36 -23.87
CA PHE A 109 -15.54 -7.77 -24.83
C PHE A 109 -15.00 -8.87 -25.75
N ALA A 110 -15.90 -9.62 -26.39
CA ALA A 110 -15.58 -10.71 -27.29
C ALA A 110 -14.82 -10.26 -28.57
N ASP A 111 -14.82 -8.96 -28.88
CA ASP A 111 -14.03 -8.36 -29.97
C ASP A 111 -12.61 -7.94 -29.52
N GLY A 112 -12.28 -8.14 -28.25
CA GLY A 112 -11.00 -7.79 -27.65
C GLY A 112 -10.91 -6.35 -27.12
N SER A 113 -11.96 -5.54 -27.26
CA SER A 113 -12.00 -4.21 -26.64
C SER A 113 -12.19 -4.33 -25.11
N PRO A 114 -11.70 -3.35 -24.31
CA PRO A 114 -11.83 -3.40 -22.86
C PRO A 114 -13.31 -3.27 -22.45
N ALA A 115 -13.75 -4.10 -21.51
CA ALA A 115 -15.05 -3.99 -20.86
C ALA A 115 -14.85 -3.36 -19.49
N ARG A 116 -15.32 -2.12 -19.30
CA ARG A 116 -15.16 -1.34 -18.08
C ARG A 116 -16.48 -0.73 -17.67
N VAL A 117 -16.81 -0.88 -16.39
CA VAL A 117 -17.83 -0.05 -15.74
C VAL A 117 -17.13 1.23 -15.33
N VAL A 118 -17.69 2.37 -15.71
CA VAL A 118 -17.14 3.70 -15.40
C VAL A 118 -18.12 4.48 -14.53
N MET A 119 -17.58 5.28 -13.60
CA MET A 119 -18.34 6.08 -12.64
C MET A 119 -17.83 7.51 -12.59
N VAL A 120 -18.71 8.46 -12.24
CA VAL A 120 -18.32 9.84 -11.94
C VAL A 120 -17.41 9.86 -10.70
N ASP A 121 -16.50 10.82 -10.62
CA ASP A 121 -15.47 11.02 -9.59
C ASP A 121 -14.32 10.00 -9.64
N TYR A 122 -14.54 8.80 -10.20
CA TYR A 122 -13.52 7.76 -10.35
C TYR A 122 -12.89 7.72 -11.75
N ASP A 123 -13.67 8.00 -12.80
CA ASP A 123 -13.26 7.89 -14.21
C ASP A 123 -13.39 9.20 -14.99
N ASP A 124 -13.32 10.35 -14.32
CA ASP A 124 -13.58 11.67 -14.91
C ASP A 124 -12.73 11.94 -16.16
N GLU A 125 -11.44 11.62 -16.12
CA GLU A 125 -10.55 11.79 -17.29
C GLU A 125 -11.07 11.02 -18.52
N LEU A 126 -11.57 9.81 -18.31
CA LEU A 126 -12.09 8.95 -19.38
C LEU A 126 -13.46 9.40 -19.85
N LEU A 127 -14.33 9.86 -18.94
CA LEU A 127 -15.62 10.46 -19.27
C LEU A 127 -15.45 11.73 -20.10
N GLU A 128 -14.52 12.61 -19.70
CA GLU A 128 -14.13 13.81 -20.44
C GLU A 128 -13.57 13.48 -21.83
N GLU A 129 -12.65 12.51 -21.94
CA GLU A 129 -12.09 12.07 -23.22
C GLU A 129 -13.19 11.59 -24.19
N ARG A 130 -14.19 10.89 -23.65
CA ARG A 130 -15.34 10.39 -24.38
C ARG A 130 -16.43 11.44 -24.62
N GLY A 131 -16.34 12.61 -24.00
CA GLY A 131 -17.34 13.67 -24.06
C GLY A 131 -18.69 13.23 -23.49
N ILE A 132 -18.67 12.45 -22.41
CA ILE A 132 -19.86 11.97 -21.69
C ILE A 132 -20.09 12.93 -20.53
N PRO A 133 -21.26 13.56 -20.43
CA PRO A 133 -21.57 14.43 -19.31
C PRO A 133 -21.91 13.62 -18.06
N ASP A 134 -21.54 14.11 -16.88
CA ASP A 134 -21.79 13.45 -15.59
C ASP A 134 -23.28 13.14 -15.39
N GLU A 135 -24.19 14.00 -15.88
CA GLU A 135 -25.63 13.77 -15.76
C GLU A 135 -26.13 12.57 -16.57
N ALA A 136 -25.34 12.05 -17.52
CA ALA A 136 -25.65 10.84 -18.28
C ALA A 136 -25.13 9.56 -17.60
N VAL A 137 -24.35 9.67 -16.53
CA VAL A 137 -23.80 8.54 -15.77
C VAL A 137 -24.52 8.44 -14.42
N PRO A 138 -25.43 7.47 -14.24
CA PRO A 138 -26.06 7.25 -12.94
C PRO A 138 -25.05 6.76 -11.89
N GLU A 139 -25.41 6.91 -10.62
CA GLU A 139 -24.60 6.51 -9.44
C GLU A 139 -24.13 5.05 -9.48
N GLY A 140 -24.92 4.13 -10.06
CA GLY A 140 -24.55 2.72 -10.25
C GLY A 140 -23.58 2.44 -11.40
N GLY A 141 -23.05 3.47 -12.05
CA GLY A 141 -22.10 3.39 -13.15
C GLY A 141 -22.69 2.94 -14.49
N VAL A 142 -21.86 3.03 -15.53
CA VAL A 142 -22.21 2.61 -16.88
C VAL A 142 -21.16 1.69 -17.49
N LEU A 143 -21.59 0.66 -18.20
CA LEU A 143 -20.71 -0.16 -19.02
C LEU A 143 -20.36 0.60 -20.30
N LEU A 144 -19.08 1.00 -20.41
CA LEU A 144 -18.59 1.78 -21.54
C LEU A 144 -18.41 0.89 -22.79
N LEU A 145 -19.07 1.25 -23.89
CA LEU A 145 -18.90 0.55 -25.17
C LEU A 145 -17.94 1.31 -26.08
N THR A 146 -17.39 0.60 -27.07
CA THR A 146 -16.64 1.23 -28.16
C THR A 146 -17.55 2.16 -28.96
N ALA A 147 -17.13 3.40 -29.22
CA ALA A 147 -17.92 4.38 -29.96
C ALA A 147 -18.57 3.81 -31.25
N GLY A 148 -19.84 4.11 -31.44
CA GLY A 148 -20.73 3.62 -32.49
C GLY A 148 -21.13 2.15 -32.38
N ALA A 149 -20.92 1.47 -31.25
CA ALA A 149 -21.30 0.06 -31.05
C ALA A 149 -22.81 -0.14 -31.19
N LEU A 150 -23.62 0.69 -30.52
CA LEU A 150 -25.08 0.58 -30.57
C LEU A 150 -25.61 0.90 -31.97
N ALA A 151 -25.01 1.89 -32.63
CA ALA A 151 -25.32 2.21 -34.02
C ALA A 151 -24.99 1.07 -34.99
N ARG A 152 -23.87 0.35 -34.80
CA ARG A 152 -23.49 -0.83 -35.58
C ARG A 152 -24.45 -2.00 -35.38
N LEU A 153 -25.00 -2.14 -34.18
CA LEU A 153 -26.06 -3.11 -33.86
C LEU A 153 -27.43 -2.67 -34.38
N GLY A 154 -27.54 -1.46 -34.93
CA GLY A 154 -28.78 -0.90 -35.46
C GLY A 154 -29.82 -0.64 -34.36
N MET A 155 -29.37 -0.28 -33.16
CA MET A 155 -30.24 0.02 -32.02
C MET A 155 -30.97 1.35 -32.20
N ALA A 156 -32.16 1.45 -31.61
CA ALA A 156 -32.94 2.66 -31.45
C ALA A 156 -33.44 2.79 -30.00
N GLU A 157 -33.89 3.99 -29.62
CA GLU A 157 -34.41 4.26 -28.27
C GLU A 157 -35.57 3.31 -27.95
N GLY A 158 -35.52 2.69 -26.77
CA GLY A 158 -36.48 1.70 -26.31
C GLY A 158 -36.25 0.26 -26.80
N ASP A 159 -35.27 0.02 -27.69
CA ASP A 159 -34.85 -1.34 -28.05
C ASP A 159 -34.22 -2.06 -26.84
N LEU A 160 -34.29 -3.39 -26.84
CA LEU A 160 -33.61 -4.22 -25.86
C LEU A 160 -32.22 -4.60 -26.36
N VAL A 161 -31.23 -4.34 -25.52
CA VAL A 161 -29.87 -4.84 -25.66
C VAL A 161 -29.65 -5.98 -24.67
N GLY A 162 -28.94 -7.02 -25.09
CA GLY A 162 -28.52 -8.13 -24.24
C GLY A 162 -27.00 -8.10 -24.05
N VAL A 163 -26.55 -8.33 -22.81
CA VAL A 163 -25.14 -8.53 -22.46
C VAL A 163 -24.97 -9.98 -22.02
N ARG A 164 -24.13 -10.71 -22.77
CA ARG A 164 -23.84 -12.12 -22.51
C ARG A 164 -22.38 -12.29 -22.10
N PHE A 165 -22.14 -12.97 -20.99
CA PHE A 165 -20.78 -13.39 -20.63
C PHE A 165 -20.44 -14.75 -21.26
N ALA A 166 -19.28 -14.84 -21.90
CA ALA A 166 -18.75 -16.07 -22.50
C ALA A 166 -17.24 -16.18 -22.29
N GLU A 167 -16.64 -17.33 -22.66
CA GLU A 167 -15.19 -17.58 -22.53
C GLU A 167 -14.32 -16.50 -23.20
N GLN A 168 -14.79 -15.95 -24.33
CA GLN A 168 -14.10 -14.90 -25.08
C GLN A 168 -14.18 -13.52 -24.40
N GLY A 169 -15.09 -13.33 -23.45
CA GLY A 169 -15.47 -12.04 -22.89
C GLY A 169 -16.96 -11.73 -23.07
N PHE A 170 -17.34 -10.48 -22.78
CA PHE A 170 -18.70 -9.98 -22.90
C PHE A 170 -19.12 -9.79 -24.38
N ALA A 171 -20.34 -10.18 -24.72
CA ALA A 171 -20.94 -9.92 -26.03
C ALA A 171 -22.20 -9.07 -25.87
N VAL A 172 -22.28 -7.99 -26.65
CA VAL A 172 -23.45 -7.10 -26.70
C VAL A 172 -24.28 -7.46 -27.94
N GLU A 173 -25.53 -7.85 -27.73
CA GLU A 173 -26.42 -8.35 -28.78
C GLU A 173 -27.78 -7.66 -28.81
N ARG A 174 -28.39 -7.58 -30.00
CA ARG A 174 -29.78 -7.11 -30.15
C ARG A 174 -30.74 -8.19 -29.65
N VAL A 175 -31.64 -7.85 -28.74
CA VAL A 175 -32.71 -8.75 -28.28
C VAL A 175 -34.04 -8.30 -28.90
N SER A 176 -34.75 -9.23 -29.54
CA SER A 176 -36.03 -8.94 -30.19
C SER A 176 -37.23 -9.49 -29.43
N ASP A 177 -37.03 -10.61 -28.74
CA ASP A 177 -38.03 -11.31 -27.94
C ASP A 177 -37.37 -11.75 -26.64
N VAL A 178 -38.16 -11.74 -25.56
CA VAL A 178 -37.77 -12.23 -24.23
C VAL A 178 -38.62 -13.43 -23.87
N ALA A 179 -38.05 -14.39 -23.15
CA ALA A 179 -38.76 -15.57 -22.70
C ALA A 179 -39.69 -15.24 -21.51
N ASP A 180 -40.76 -16.03 -21.37
CA ASP A 180 -41.70 -15.96 -20.25
C ASP A 180 -41.20 -16.91 -19.15
N ALA A 181 -40.70 -16.34 -18.05
CA ALA A 181 -40.18 -17.08 -16.91
C ALA A 181 -40.65 -16.45 -15.60
N ASP A 182 -40.92 -17.28 -14.60
CA ASP A 182 -41.43 -16.84 -13.29
C ASP A 182 -40.32 -16.32 -12.36
N VAL A 183 -39.33 -15.63 -12.92
CA VAL A 183 -38.18 -15.09 -12.16
C VAL A 183 -38.64 -14.08 -11.13
N GLY A 184 -39.62 -13.24 -11.49
CA GLY A 184 -40.17 -12.25 -10.57
C GLY A 184 -40.71 -12.84 -9.26
N GLN A 185 -41.52 -13.91 -9.32
CA GLN A 185 -42.03 -14.54 -8.09
C GLN A 185 -40.92 -15.20 -7.27
N ARG A 186 -39.85 -15.69 -7.92
CA ARG A 186 -38.69 -16.26 -7.22
C ARG A 186 -37.91 -15.19 -6.46
N LEU A 187 -37.61 -14.06 -7.10
CA LEU A 187 -36.93 -12.94 -6.47
C LEU A 187 -37.77 -12.38 -5.30
N ALA A 188 -39.08 -12.21 -5.50
CA ALA A 188 -39.98 -11.75 -4.44
C ALA A 188 -40.06 -12.70 -3.23
N ALA A 189 -39.82 -14.00 -3.43
CA ALA A 189 -39.80 -14.98 -2.34
C ALA A 189 -38.50 -14.95 -1.52
N MET A 190 -37.47 -14.26 -1.98
CA MET A 190 -36.17 -14.08 -1.32
C MET A 190 -36.10 -12.79 -0.48
N LEU A 191 -37.12 -11.94 -0.56
CA LEU A 191 -37.15 -10.67 0.18
C LEU A 191 -37.24 -10.88 1.69
N ASP A 192 -36.44 -10.10 2.42
CA ASP A 192 -36.68 -9.83 3.83
C ASP A 192 -37.69 -8.66 3.98
N ALA A 193 -38.42 -8.62 5.09
CA ALA A 193 -39.35 -7.56 5.40
C ALA A 193 -38.67 -6.34 6.04
N ASP A 194 -37.55 -6.55 6.73
CA ASP A 194 -36.86 -5.56 7.56
C ASP A 194 -35.55 -5.06 6.93
N GLU A 195 -35.05 -5.75 5.89
CA GLU A 195 -33.80 -5.41 5.18
C GLU A 195 -33.99 -5.47 3.64
N PRO A 196 -33.30 -4.63 2.87
CA PRO A 196 -33.29 -4.75 1.42
C PRO A 196 -32.49 -5.98 1.00
N THR A 197 -32.82 -6.55 -0.15
CA THR A 197 -32.11 -7.68 -0.73
C THR A 197 -31.25 -7.20 -1.89
N ASP A 198 -30.00 -7.64 -1.93
CA ASP A 198 -29.09 -7.42 -3.05
C ASP A 198 -29.61 -8.15 -4.31
N ILE A 199 -29.70 -7.43 -5.43
CA ILE A 199 -30.25 -7.92 -6.70
C ILE A 199 -29.32 -8.99 -7.28
N GLY A 200 -28.01 -8.75 -7.27
CA GLY A 200 -26.99 -9.71 -7.71
C GLY A 200 -27.11 -11.04 -6.98
N ALA A 201 -27.08 -11.02 -5.65
CA ALA A 201 -27.21 -12.18 -4.78
C ALA A 201 -28.51 -12.94 -5.04
N ALA A 202 -29.65 -12.25 -5.17
CA ALA A 202 -30.93 -12.89 -5.47
C ALA A 202 -30.95 -13.55 -6.86
N VAL A 203 -30.37 -12.88 -7.87
CA VAL A 203 -30.26 -13.39 -9.24
C VAL A 203 -29.33 -14.60 -9.30
N TRP A 204 -28.16 -14.57 -8.68
CA TRP A 204 -27.23 -15.71 -8.64
C TRP A 204 -27.85 -16.89 -7.89
N THR A 205 -28.52 -16.64 -6.77
CA THR A 205 -29.27 -17.66 -6.02
C THR A 205 -30.32 -18.32 -6.91
N ALA A 206 -31.12 -17.53 -7.63
CA ALA A 206 -32.12 -18.06 -8.56
C ALA A 206 -31.47 -18.87 -9.71
N CYS A 207 -30.33 -18.41 -10.23
CA CYS A 207 -29.57 -19.11 -11.28
C CYS A 207 -29.00 -20.46 -10.84
N ILE A 208 -28.67 -20.60 -9.56
CA ILE A 208 -28.19 -21.85 -8.97
C ILE A 208 -29.36 -22.82 -8.78
N ASP A 209 -30.49 -22.33 -8.28
CA ASP A 209 -31.69 -23.12 -8.08
C ASP A 209 -32.31 -23.60 -9.40
N ASP A 210 -32.20 -22.79 -10.45
CA ASP A 210 -32.66 -23.09 -11.79
C ASP A 210 -31.61 -22.70 -12.85
N PRO A 211 -30.72 -23.66 -13.22
CA PRO A 211 -29.63 -23.40 -14.16
C PRO A 211 -30.05 -22.96 -15.57
N ALA A 212 -31.33 -23.05 -15.92
CA ALA A 212 -31.85 -22.57 -17.21
C ALA A 212 -32.15 -21.07 -17.22
N LEU A 213 -32.25 -20.41 -16.05
CA LEU A 213 -32.56 -18.98 -15.97
C LEU A 213 -31.48 -18.14 -16.65
N PHE A 214 -31.94 -17.09 -17.35
CA PHE A 214 -31.13 -16.16 -18.14
C PHE A 214 -30.31 -16.80 -19.27
N THR A 215 -30.40 -18.10 -19.53
CA THR A 215 -29.73 -18.72 -20.70
C THR A 215 -30.38 -18.28 -22.03
N GLU A 216 -31.67 -17.95 -21.98
CA GLU A 216 -32.39 -17.15 -22.96
C GLU A 216 -32.67 -15.75 -22.38
N PRO A 217 -32.73 -14.69 -23.21
CA PRO A 217 -33.02 -13.33 -22.74
C PRO A 217 -34.36 -13.28 -22.01
N LEU A 218 -34.37 -12.72 -20.81
CA LEU A 218 -35.57 -12.40 -20.02
C LEU A 218 -35.85 -10.90 -20.10
N PRO A 219 -37.02 -10.40 -19.65
CA PRO A 219 -37.22 -8.95 -19.50
C PRO A 219 -36.14 -8.33 -18.57
N PRO A 220 -35.82 -7.04 -18.72
CA PRO A 220 -34.92 -6.33 -17.80
C PRO A 220 -35.32 -6.52 -16.33
N LEU A 221 -34.35 -6.63 -15.44
CA LEU A 221 -34.59 -6.85 -14.00
C LEU A 221 -35.40 -5.70 -13.39
N SER A 222 -35.12 -4.48 -13.81
CA SER A 222 -35.88 -3.27 -13.50
C SER A 222 -37.37 -3.44 -13.83
N GLU A 223 -37.71 -3.89 -15.04
CA GLU A 223 -39.08 -4.16 -15.47
C GLU A 223 -39.73 -5.29 -14.65
N ILE A 224 -38.99 -6.38 -14.38
CA ILE A 224 -39.47 -7.50 -13.57
C ILE A 224 -39.82 -7.03 -12.14
N ILE A 225 -38.95 -6.23 -11.52
CA ILE A 225 -39.13 -5.70 -10.16
C ILE A 225 -40.30 -4.72 -10.13
N ASP A 226 -40.36 -3.80 -11.10
CA ASP A 226 -41.39 -2.76 -11.19
C ASP A 226 -42.79 -3.38 -11.44
N ASP A 227 -42.90 -4.43 -12.26
CA ASP A 227 -44.16 -5.13 -12.55
C ASP A 227 -44.74 -5.87 -11.33
N LEU A 228 -43.90 -6.24 -10.35
CA LEU A 228 -44.33 -6.82 -9.07
C LEU A 228 -44.75 -5.77 -8.04
N GLY A 229 -44.52 -4.48 -8.34
CA GLY A 229 -44.76 -3.37 -7.42
C GLY A 229 -43.77 -3.32 -6.25
N LEU A 230 -42.59 -3.92 -6.42
CA LEU A 230 -41.48 -3.81 -5.49
C LEU A 230 -40.78 -2.45 -5.67
N VAL A 231 -39.99 -2.04 -4.70
CA VAL A 231 -39.17 -0.82 -4.79
C VAL A 231 -37.69 -1.20 -4.89
N ARG A 232 -36.90 -0.38 -5.58
CA ARG A 232 -35.47 -0.61 -5.80
C ARG A 232 -34.66 0.65 -5.64
N SER A 233 -33.40 0.51 -5.25
CA SER A 233 -32.43 1.57 -5.13
C SER A 233 -31.06 0.99 -5.44
N LEU A 234 -30.41 1.48 -6.50
CA LEU A 234 -29.14 0.95 -7.03
C LEU A 234 -29.19 -0.56 -7.30
N ASP A 235 -28.36 -1.32 -6.60
CA ASP A 235 -28.18 -2.77 -6.62
C ASP A 235 -29.18 -3.52 -5.72
N SER A 236 -30.07 -2.82 -5.02
CA SER A 236 -30.91 -3.40 -3.99
C SER A 236 -32.40 -3.26 -4.29
N PHE A 237 -33.21 -4.23 -3.84
CA PHE A 237 -34.66 -4.21 -3.96
C PHE A 237 -35.36 -4.66 -2.67
N ALA A 238 -36.57 -4.17 -2.45
CA ALA A 238 -37.29 -4.35 -1.19
C ALA A 238 -38.82 -4.37 -1.40
N PRO A 239 -39.61 -4.83 -0.39
CA PRO A 239 -41.06 -4.79 -0.45
C PRO A 239 -41.63 -3.38 -0.65
N ALA A 240 -42.81 -3.30 -1.26
CA ALA A 240 -43.49 -2.02 -1.49
C ALA A 240 -43.60 -1.15 -0.22
N GLY A 241 -43.08 0.07 -0.28
CA GLY A 241 -43.11 1.02 0.84
C GLY A 241 -41.92 0.92 1.80
N PHE A 242 -40.91 0.13 1.49
CA PHE A 242 -39.62 0.15 2.19
C PHE A 242 -38.96 1.53 2.06
N ASP A 243 -38.34 1.99 3.15
CA ASP A 243 -37.71 3.31 3.26
C ASP A 243 -36.19 3.14 3.22
N PHE A 244 -35.62 3.19 2.01
CA PHE A 244 -34.18 3.01 1.79
C PHE A 244 -33.35 4.10 2.48
N ASP A 245 -33.83 5.34 2.50
CA ASP A 245 -33.12 6.46 3.11
C ASP A 245 -33.00 6.24 4.62
N ARG A 246 -34.09 5.83 5.27
CA ARG A 246 -34.07 5.47 6.68
C ARG A 246 -33.18 4.27 6.97
N TRP A 247 -33.24 3.23 6.15
CA TRP A 247 -32.41 2.04 6.34
C TRP A 247 -30.92 2.37 6.20
N ARG A 248 -30.51 3.12 5.16
CA ARG A 248 -29.12 3.57 4.99
C ARG A 248 -28.65 4.43 6.16
N PHE A 249 -29.52 5.32 6.66
CA PHE A 249 -29.24 6.11 7.84
C PHE A 249 -28.99 5.22 9.06
N GLU A 250 -29.86 4.25 9.33
CA GLU A 250 -29.70 3.31 10.45
C GLU A 250 -28.40 2.48 10.32
N GLN A 251 -28.07 1.99 9.11
CA GLN A 251 -26.81 1.26 8.86
C GLN A 251 -25.56 2.11 9.10
N ARG A 252 -25.56 3.36 8.62
CA ARG A 252 -24.45 4.30 8.87
C ARG A 252 -24.29 4.62 10.35
N CYS A 253 -25.40 4.80 11.07
CA CYS A 253 -25.36 5.00 12.52
C CYS A 253 -24.79 3.77 13.25
N GLU A 254 -25.21 2.56 12.88
CA GLU A 254 -24.67 1.33 13.47
C GLU A 254 -23.18 1.15 13.17
N MET A 255 -22.74 1.50 11.96
CA MET A 255 -21.33 1.46 11.59
C MET A 255 -20.50 2.42 12.43
N LEU A 256 -20.92 3.69 12.54
CA LEU A 256 -20.24 4.68 13.38
C LEU A 256 -20.26 4.29 14.87
N ALA A 257 -21.37 3.76 15.36
CA ALA A 257 -21.49 3.26 16.73
C ALA A 257 -20.48 2.14 17.02
N LYS A 258 -20.31 1.19 16.08
CA LYS A 258 -19.33 0.10 16.21
C LYS A 258 -17.89 0.61 16.08
N LEU A 259 -17.63 1.48 15.11
CA LEU A 259 -16.29 1.99 14.81
C LEU A 259 -15.72 2.81 15.98
N HIS A 260 -16.56 3.62 16.61
CA HIS A 260 -16.16 4.60 17.63
C HIS A 260 -16.64 4.26 19.05
N ASP A 261 -17.23 3.08 19.27
CA ASP A 261 -17.82 2.64 20.54
C ASP A 261 -18.84 3.63 21.12
N LEU A 262 -19.69 4.18 20.25
CA LEU A 262 -20.74 5.13 20.62
C LEU A 262 -22.06 4.42 20.89
N ASP A 263 -22.94 5.05 21.66
CA ASP A 263 -24.34 4.64 21.65
C ASP A 263 -25.04 5.10 20.35
N ILE A 264 -26.16 4.46 20.02
CA ILE A 264 -26.87 4.69 18.76
C ILE A 264 -27.43 6.12 18.68
N GLU A 265 -27.79 6.75 19.82
CA GLU A 265 -28.33 8.12 19.81
C GLU A 265 -27.23 9.13 19.47
N ASP A 266 -26.04 8.97 20.06
CA ASP A 266 -24.86 9.79 19.77
C ASP A 266 -24.36 9.57 18.34
N ALA A 267 -24.31 8.32 17.86
CA ALA A 267 -23.95 8.01 16.47
C ALA A 267 -24.93 8.62 15.47
N ALA A 268 -26.23 8.59 15.76
CA ALA A 268 -27.25 9.21 14.92
C ALA A 268 -27.14 10.75 14.89
N ALA A 269 -26.84 11.37 16.04
CA ALA A 269 -26.62 12.80 16.11
C ALA A 269 -25.35 13.20 15.33
N LEU A 270 -24.26 12.46 15.49
CA LEU A 270 -23.01 12.65 14.75
C LEU A 270 -23.22 12.50 13.24
N TYR A 271 -23.84 11.40 12.80
CA TYR A 271 -24.10 11.17 11.37
C TYR A 271 -24.98 12.26 10.76
N THR A 272 -25.98 12.74 11.50
CA THR A 272 -26.80 13.87 11.04
C THR A 272 -25.98 15.16 10.86
N LEU A 273 -24.97 15.40 11.71
CA LEU A 273 -24.07 16.55 11.55
C LEU A 273 -23.13 16.39 10.35
N ILE A 274 -22.68 15.16 10.06
CA ILE A 274 -21.88 14.83 8.87
C ILE A 274 -22.69 15.09 7.58
N GLU A 275 -23.94 14.63 7.51
CA GLU A 275 -24.84 14.87 6.37
C GLU A 275 -25.10 16.37 6.16
N LEU A 276 -25.25 17.14 7.25
CA LEU A 276 -25.41 18.60 7.15
C LEU A 276 -24.13 19.29 6.64
N TYR A 277 -22.96 18.81 7.07
CA TYR A 277 -21.69 19.27 6.55
C TYR A 277 -21.57 18.99 5.05
N GLN A 278 -21.88 17.77 4.59
CA GLN A 278 -21.83 17.39 3.17
C GLN A 278 -22.80 18.23 2.33
N GLY A 279 -24.02 18.44 2.83
CA GLY A 279 -24.99 19.33 2.19
C GLY A 279 -24.51 20.79 2.10
N ILE A 280 -23.78 21.28 3.11
CA ILE A 280 -23.15 22.60 3.06
C ILE A 280 -22.03 22.64 2.02
N ALA A 281 -21.17 21.62 1.95
CA ALA A 281 -20.10 21.53 0.98
C ALA A 281 -20.65 21.62 -0.46
N GLN A 282 -21.63 20.77 -0.79
CA GLN A 282 -22.30 20.78 -2.11
C GLN A 282 -22.93 22.15 -2.45
N LEU A 283 -23.54 22.83 -1.46
CA LEU A 283 -24.10 24.15 -1.68
C LEU A 283 -23.03 25.22 -1.90
N LEU A 284 -21.89 25.12 -1.23
CA LEU A 284 -20.77 26.04 -1.43
C LEU A 284 -20.17 25.89 -2.82
N ASP A 285 -20.02 24.67 -3.30
CA ASP A 285 -19.54 24.39 -4.66
C ASP A 285 -20.51 24.92 -5.72
N ALA A 286 -21.81 24.87 -5.43
CA ALA A 286 -22.85 25.47 -6.27
C ALA A 286 -22.98 27.01 -6.12
N GLU A 287 -22.10 27.66 -5.35
CA GLU A 287 -22.15 29.10 -4.98
C GLU A 287 -23.49 29.53 -4.33
N GLN A 288 -24.11 28.63 -3.56
CA GLN A 288 -25.38 28.84 -2.87
C GLN A 288 -25.19 29.05 -1.36
N SER A 289 -26.14 29.75 -0.74
CA SER A 289 -26.12 29.99 0.71
C SER A 289 -26.86 28.87 1.45
N PRO A 290 -26.22 28.19 2.42
CA PRO A 290 -26.88 27.16 3.20
C PRO A 290 -27.79 27.76 4.30
N GLU A 291 -28.88 27.05 4.59
CA GLU A 291 -29.76 27.32 5.73
C GLU A 291 -29.95 26.02 6.53
N LEU A 292 -29.73 26.07 7.85
CA LEU A 292 -29.91 24.89 8.69
C LEU A 292 -31.38 24.66 9.07
N PRO A 293 -31.82 23.39 9.19
CA PRO A 293 -33.13 23.06 9.73
C PRO A 293 -33.35 23.61 11.15
N ALA A 294 -34.58 23.96 11.50
CA ALA A 294 -34.90 24.53 12.82
C ALA A 294 -34.59 23.61 14.02
N SER A 295 -34.56 22.29 13.80
CA SER A 295 -34.24 21.27 14.82
C SER A 295 -32.74 21.07 15.04
N VAL A 296 -31.87 21.68 14.23
CA VAL A 296 -30.42 21.41 14.26
C VAL A 296 -29.78 21.72 15.60
N GLY A 297 -30.30 22.70 16.35
CA GLY A 297 -29.76 23.07 17.65
C GLY A 297 -29.94 22.00 18.72
N GLU A 298 -30.95 21.12 18.58
CA GLU A 298 -31.16 19.96 19.45
C GLU A 298 -30.14 18.86 19.14
N ILE A 299 -29.87 18.62 17.85
CA ILE A 299 -28.88 17.64 17.38
C ILE A 299 -27.46 18.09 17.74
N GLY A 300 -27.12 19.35 17.45
CA GLY A 300 -25.82 19.93 17.80
C GLY A 300 -25.56 20.08 19.30
N ALA A 301 -26.53 19.77 20.17
CA ALA A 301 -26.29 19.69 21.61
C ALA A 301 -25.29 18.59 21.98
N VAL A 302 -25.18 17.54 21.14
CA VAL A 302 -24.27 16.40 21.33
C VAL A 302 -22.80 16.83 21.31
N LEU A 303 -22.48 17.93 20.61
CA LEU A 303 -21.15 18.55 20.59
C LEU A 303 -20.73 19.16 21.95
N ALA A 304 -21.60 19.07 22.97
CA ALA A 304 -21.17 19.31 24.34
C ALA A 304 -20.23 18.20 24.87
N ASP A 305 -20.18 17.05 24.21
CA ASP A 305 -19.14 16.04 24.40
C ASP A 305 -17.93 16.37 23.50
N PRO A 306 -16.73 16.60 24.05
CA PRO A 306 -15.52 16.78 23.26
C PRO A 306 -15.23 15.62 22.29
N GLN A 307 -15.50 14.37 22.67
CA GLN A 307 -15.24 13.21 21.82
C GLN A 307 -16.04 13.29 20.52
N LEU A 308 -17.32 13.68 20.60
CA LEU A 308 -18.16 13.81 19.40
C LEU A 308 -17.81 15.01 18.54
N ALA A 309 -17.27 16.08 19.14
CA ALA A 309 -16.74 17.19 18.36
C ALA A 309 -15.48 16.77 17.58
N GLU A 310 -14.58 16.03 18.21
CA GLU A 310 -13.38 15.48 17.57
C GLU A 310 -13.74 14.50 16.45
N LEU A 311 -14.65 13.54 16.71
CA LEU A 311 -15.13 12.60 15.69
C LEU A 311 -15.81 13.29 14.51
N LEU A 312 -16.49 14.42 14.72
CA LEU A 312 -17.03 15.20 13.60
C LEU A 312 -15.93 15.72 12.69
N VAL A 313 -14.78 16.15 13.23
CA VAL A 313 -13.62 16.55 12.40
C VAL A 313 -13.04 15.34 11.67
N THR A 314 -12.86 14.23 12.39
CA THR A 314 -12.31 12.98 11.83
C THR A 314 -13.14 12.45 10.67
N GLU A 315 -14.46 12.43 10.78
CA GLU A 315 -15.37 11.92 9.74
C GLU A 315 -15.69 12.95 8.64
N THR A 316 -15.06 14.14 8.68
CA THR A 316 -15.27 15.20 7.69
C THR A 316 -13.97 15.70 7.09
N VAL A 317 -13.36 16.73 7.68
CA VAL A 317 -12.24 17.46 7.08
C VAL A 317 -10.92 16.67 7.10
N ASP A 318 -10.82 15.61 7.90
CA ASP A 318 -9.67 14.70 7.85
C ASP A 318 -9.82 13.61 6.76
N MET A 319 -11.01 13.43 6.19
CA MET A 319 -11.29 12.49 5.10
C MET A 319 -11.38 13.18 3.72
N TYR A 320 -11.63 14.50 3.69
CA TYR A 320 -11.81 15.27 2.46
C TYR A 320 -11.06 16.61 2.54
N ASP A 321 -10.06 16.79 1.68
CA ASP A 321 -9.11 17.94 1.71
C ASP A 321 -9.76 19.32 1.47
N ASP A 322 -10.94 19.37 0.86
CA ASP A 322 -11.61 20.59 0.38
C ASP A 322 -12.76 21.09 1.28
N GLY A 323 -13.11 20.35 2.34
CA GLY A 323 -14.29 20.65 3.14
C GLY A 323 -14.10 21.60 4.34
N ALA A 324 -12.91 22.15 4.57
CA ALA A 324 -12.64 23.04 5.72
C ALA A 324 -13.59 24.26 5.76
N ALA A 325 -13.91 24.84 4.61
CA ALA A 325 -14.84 25.96 4.51
C ALA A 325 -16.27 25.57 4.95
N ALA A 326 -16.72 24.36 4.57
CA ALA A 326 -18.02 23.83 4.96
C ALA A 326 -18.10 23.60 6.48
N LEU A 327 -17.03 23.07 7.09
CA LEU A 327 -16.96 22.90 8.55
C LEU A 327 -17.05 24.26 9.29
N GLY A 328 -16.29 25.25 8.84
CA GLY A 328 -16.32 26.60 9.41
C GLY A 328 -17.72 27.23 9.32
N MET A 329 -18.39 27.05 8.19
CA MET A 329 -19.75 27.55 7.97
C MET A 329 -20.79 26.80 8.81
N LEU A 330 -20.71 25.47 8.88
CA LEU A 330 -21.56 24.66 9.76
C LEU A 330 -21.44 25.15 11.21
N ALA A 331 -20.22 25.30 11.70
CA ALA A 331 -19.96 25.74 13.06
C ALA A 331 -20.47 27.16 13.35
N GLU A 332 -20.34 28.09 12.39
CA GLU A 332 -20.92 29.45 12.50
C GLU A 332 -22.45 29.43 12.57
N LEU A 333 -23.10 28.60 11.74
CA LEU A 333 -24.56 28.47 11.71
C LEU A 333 -25.11 27.74 12.95
N LEU A 334 -24.36 26.78 13.50
CA LEU A 334 -24.74 26.01 14.69
C LEU A 334 -24.65 26.84 15.99
N GLU A 335 -23.57 27.61 16.20
CA GLU A 335 -23.29 28.33 17.46
C GLU A 335 -24.49 29.08 18.08
N PRO A 336 -25.31 29.85 17.32
CA PRO A 336 -26.45 30.56 17.90
C PRO A 336 -27.61 29.64 18.32
N THR A 337 -27.70 28.44 17.74
CA THR A 337 -28.82 27.50 17.93
C THR A 337 -28.57 26.48 19.03
N VAL A 338 -27.31 26.09 19.25
CA VAL A 338 -26.93 25.07 20.23
C VAL A 338 -26.95 25.59 21.68
N PRO A 339 -27.11 24.70 22.68
CA PRO A 339 -27.01 25.06 24.09
C PRO A 339 -25.61 25.62 24.43
N ARG A 340 -25.53 26.39 25.51
CA ARG A 340 -24.28 27.07 25.93
C ARG A 340 -23.09 26.09 26.10
N ALA A 341 -23.35 24.87 26.54
CA ALA A 341 -22.31 23.86 26.73
C ALA A 341 -21.64 23.46 25.40
N ALA A 342 -22.39 23.34 24.31
CA ALA A 342 -21.87 22.94 22.99
C ALA A 342 -21.23 24.08 22.19
N ARG A 343 -21.39 25.34 22.61
CA ARG A 343 -20.83 26.50 21.87
C ARG A 343 -19.30 26.50 21.84
N VAL A 344 -18.66 25.89 22.84
CA VAL A 344 -17.20 25.78 22.89
C VAL A 344 -16.71 24.93 21.73
N ALA A 345 -17.39 23.82 21.44
CA ALA A 345 -17.10 23.00 20.27
C ALA A 345 -17.28 23.77 18.96
N CYS A 346 -18.35 24.57 18.79
CA CYS A 346 -18.47 25.40 17.57
C CYS A 346 -17.30 26.37 17.37
N ARG A 347 -16.76 26.96 18.46
CA ARG A 347 -15.57 27.82 18.38
C ARG A 347 -14.32 27.03 18.01
N TRP A 348 -14.17 25.85 18.57
CA TRP A 348 -13.08 24.94 18.25
C TRP A 348 -13.13 24.45 16.80
N LEU A 349 -14.29 23.98 16.31
CA LEU A 349 -14.49 23.58 14.91
C LEU A 349 -14.15 24.70 13.92
N ARG A 350 -14.50 25.96 14.25
CA ARG A 350 -14.07 27.13 13.46
C ARG A 350 -12.56 27.33 13.49
N ALA A 351 -11.90 27.08 14.62
CA ALA A 351 -10.45 27.16 14.69
C ALA A 351 -9.79 26.10 13.80
N VAL A 352 -10.27 24.85 13.85
CA VAL A 352 -9.81 23.76 12.97
C VAL A 352 -9.97 24.16 11.50
N ALA A 353 -11.16 24.63 11.11
CA ALA A 353 -11.41 25.11 9.74
C ALA A 353 -10.45 26.24 9.32
N LEU A 354 -10.19 27.21 10.20
CA LEU A 354 -9.29 28.34 9.93
C LEU A 354 -7.83 27.90 9.80
N GLU A 355 -7.42 26.92 10.61
CA GLU A 355 -6.07 26.33 10.54
C GLU A 355 -5.85 25.58 9.23
N ARG A 356 -6.84 24.78 8.80
CA ARG A 356 -6.81 24.04 7.52
C ARG A 356 -6.70 24.95 6.29
N ILE A 357 -7.29 26.14 6.33
CA ILE A 357 -7.14 27.14 5.25
C ILE A 357 -5.92 28.07 5.43
N GLY A 358 -5.06 27.81 6.43
CA GLY A 358 -3.81 28.52 6.65
C GLY A 358 -3.90 29.82 7.48
N ASP A 359 -5.07 30.21 8.01
CA ASP A 359 -5.20 31.41 8.86
C ASP A 359 -5.01 31.07 10.35
N ILE A 360 -3.77 30.72 10.71
CA ILE A 360 -3.41 30.32 12.08
C ILE A 360 -3.68 31.43 13.12
N GLU A 361 -3.58 32.70 12.72
CA GLU A 361 -3.86 33.82 13.62
C GLU A 361 -5.35 33.93 13.93
N ALA A 362 -6.23 33.64 12.97
CA ALA A 362 -7.67 33.56 13.20
C ALA A 362 -8.04 32.32 14.00
N ALA A 363 -7.42 31.17 13.70
CA ALA A 363 -7.62 29.94 14.45
C ALA A 363 -7.30 30.17 15.94
N GLU A 364 -6.15 30.77 16.27
CA GLU A 364 -5.79 31.09 17.65
C GLU A 364 -6.81 32.01 18.34
N ARG A 365 -7.36 32.99 17.63
CA ARG A 365 -8.40 33.88 18.20
C ARG A 365 -9.66 33.10 18.58
N GLU A 366 -10.07 32.15 17.76
CA GLU A 366 -11.21 31.29 18.06
C GLU A 366 -10.90 30.33 19.22
N LEU A 367 -9.69 29.76 19.29
CA LEU A 367 -9.25 28.92 20.40
C LEU A 367 -9.20 29.68 21.74
N LEU A 368 -8.67 30.91 21.74
CA LEU A 368 -8.66 31.76 22.93
C LEU A 368 -10.07 32.18 23.35
N ALA A 369 -10.99 32.38 22.38
CA ALA A 369 -12.40 32.61 22.67
C ALA A 369 -13.02 31.37 23.31
N ALA A 370 -12.74 30.16 22.79
CA ALA A 370 -13.17 28.89 23.35
C ALA A 370 -12.64 28.68 24.78
N GLU A 371 -11.33 28.86 25.03
CA GLU A 371 -10.71 28.78 26.37
C GLU A 371 -11.38 29.78 27.36
N SER A 372 -11.80 30.95 26.88
CA SER A 372 -12.49 31.94 27.72
C SER A 372 -13.93 31.54 28.07
N MET A 373 -14.56 30.72 27.24
CA MET A 373 -15.93 30.23 27.43
C MET A 373 -15.96 29.05 28.40
N ASP A 374 -15.05 28.11 28.23
CA ASP A 374 -14.80 26.99 29.15
C ASP A 374 -13.29 26.74 29.29
N PRO A 375 -12.68 27.11 30.43
CA PRO A 375 -11.25 26.94 30.65
C PRO A 375 -10.78 25.49 30.80
N ASP A 376 -11.68 24.52 30.94
CA ASP A 376 -11.32 23.12 31.20
C ASP A 376 -11.70 22.21 30.02
N TRP A 377 -12.14 22.78 28.88
CA TRP A 377 -12.46 22.01 27.68
C TRP A 377 -11.19 21.50 26.99
N PRO A 378 -11.02 20.18 26.76
CA PRO A 378 -9.73 19.61 26.38
C PRO A 378 -9.26 20.05 24.99
N LEU A 379 -10.11 19.99 23.96
CA LEU A 379 -9.69 20.21 22.56
C LEU A 379 -9.04 21.60 22.32
N PRO A 380 -9.64 22.75 22.73
CA PRO A 380 -8.96 24.03 22.59
C PRO A 380 -7.64 24.13 23.35
N LEU A 381 -7.51 23.42 24.47
CA LEU A 381 -6.30 23.45 25.28
C LEU A 381 -5.15 22.68 24.62
N PHE A 382 -5.44 21.56 23.94
CA PHE A 382 -4.46 20.83 23.14
C PHE A 382 -3.93 21.68 21.99
N ASP A 383 -4.81 22.31 21.20
CA ASP A 383 -4.38 23.14 20.06
C ASP A 383 -3.60 24.38 20.53
N LEU A 384 -4.05 25.03 21.62
CA LEU A 384 -3.29 26.12 22.23
C LEU A 384 -1.93 25.64 22.78
N ALA A 385 -1.80 24.38 23.18
CA ALA A 385 -0.52 23.81 23.60
C ALA A 385 0.41 23.59 22.41
N HIS A 386 -0.10 23.15 21.25
CA HIS A 386 0.66 23.13 20.00
C HIS A 386 1.10 24.53 19.58
N ILE A 387 0.22 25.53 19.60
CA ILE A 387 0.58 26.92 19.30
C ILE A 387 1.63 27.46 20.32
N ALA A 388 1.53 27.08 21.59
CA ALA A 388 2.55 27.43 22.59
C ALA A 388 3.89 26.73 22.29
N SER A 389 3.84 25.47 21.83
CA SER A 389 4.99 24.71 21.36
C SER A 389 5.69 25.44 20.22
N ASP A 390 4.94 25.86 19.20
CA ASP A 390 5.46 26.60 18.05
C ASP A 390 6.20 27.87 18.46
N ARG A 391 5.66 28.60 19.43
CA ARG A 391 6.30 29.80 20.00
C ARG A 391 7.51 29.54 20.88
N GLY A 392 7.85 28.29 21.14
CA GLY A 392 8.93 27.92 22.05
C GLY A 392 8.59 28.15 23.52
N ASP A 393 7.30 28.15 23.90
CA ASP A 393 6.82 28.34 25.27
C ASP A 393 6.41 27.00 25.90
N SER A 394 7.41 26.22 26.31
CA SER A 394 7.21 24.90 26.91
C SER A 394 6.41 24.96 28.23
N GLU A 395 6.55 26.04 29.01
CA GLU A 395 5.82 26.19 30.28
C GLU A 395 4.33 26.43 30.05
N ARG A 396 3.97 27.26 29.06
CA ARG A 396 2.57 27.46 28.69
C ARG A 396 1.97 26.18 28.12
N GLY A 397 2.67 25.51 27.20
CA GLY A 397 2.22 24.24 26.62
C GLY A 397 1.97 23.17 27.70
N LEU A 398 2.94 22.91 28.58
CA LEU A 398 2.78 21.96 29.69
C LEU A 398 1.70 22.36 30.70
N ALA A 399 1.42 23.66 30.87
CA ALA A 399 0.32 24.11 31.72
C ALA A 399 -1.05 23.90 31.08
N LEU A 400 -1.15 24.00 29.74
CA LEU A 400 -2.35 23.71 28.97
C LEU A 400 -2.64 22.20 28.94
N LEU A 401 -1.64 21.37 28.60
CA LEU A 401 -1.77 19.91 28.54
C LEU A 401 -2.20 19.32 29.88
N ARG A 402 -1.61 19.79 30.99
CA ARG A 402 -2.05 19.38 32.34
C ARG A 402 -3.48 19.76 32.68
N ARG A 403 -4.01 20.84 32.10
CA ARG A 403 -5.42 21.24 32.27
C ARG A 403 -6.34 20.43 31.36
N ALA A 404 -5.90 20.14 30.14
CA ALA A 404 -6.60 19.27 29.20
C ALA A 404 -6.70 17.82 29.69
N GLY A 405 -5.84 17.43 30.63
CA GLY A 405 -5.80 16.06 31.16
C GLY A 405 -4.95 15.12 30.31
N ALA A 406 -3.98 15.66 29.55
CA ALA A 406 -3.05 14.87 28.74
C ALA A 406 -2.32 13.82 29.60
N ASP A 407 -2.15 12.63 29.01
CA ASP A 407 -1.40 11.54 29.64
C ASP A 407 0.07 11.96 29.83
N PRO A 408 0.74 11.57 30.93
CA PRO A 408 2.18 11.76 31.08
C PRO A 408 3.03 11.26 29.91
N ASP A 409 2.58 10.21 29.22
CA ASP A 409 3.28 9.59 28.08
C ASP A 409 2.85 10.21 26.73
N ASP A 410 2.07 11.29 26.74
CA ASP A 410 1.71 12.05 25.53
C ASP A 410 2.97 12.59 24.82
N PRO A 411 3.14 12.39 23.50
CA PRO A 411 4.34 12.80 22.78
C PRO A 411 4.66 14.29 22.88
N LEU A 412 3.65 15.17 22.93
CA LEU A 412 3.86 16.60 23.09
C LEU A 412 4.27 16.92 24.54
N VAL A 413 3.72 16.23 25.54
CA VAL A 413 4.18 16.36 26.94
C VAL A 413 5.66 16.01 27.04
N GLU A 414 6.08 14.84 26.54
CA GLU A 414 7.48 14.41 26.56
C GLU A 414 8.40 15.42 25.84
N LEU A 415 7.99 15.88 24.65
CA LEU A 415 8.72 16.85 23.86
C LEU A 415 8.94 18.16 24.63
N LEU A 416 7.89 18.71 25.25
CA LEU A 416 7.98 19.97 25.98
C LEU A 416 8.76 19.83 27.29
N GLU A 417 8.70 18.67 27.97
CA GLU A 417 9.51 18.41 29.16
C GLU A 417 11.01 18.37 28.84
N GLN A 418 11.40 17.72 27.73
CA GLN A 418 12.79 17.65 27.27
C GLN A 418 13.38 19.04 26.94
N HIS A 419 12.53 19.98 26.52
CA HIS A 419 12.95 21.33 26.10
C HIS A 419 12.68 22.41 27.15
N ARG A 420 12.33 22.01 28.38
CA ARG A 420 12.10 22.93 29.48
C ARG A 420 13.40 23.58 29.96
N ALA A 421 13.47 24.91 29.88
CA ALA A 421 14.63 25.65 30.36
C ALA A 421 14.65 25.78 31.90
N GLU A 422 15.80 25.48 32.52
CA GLU A 422 15.98 25.71 33.95
C GLU A 422 16.27 27.19 34.27
N PRO A 423 15.72 27.72 35.37
CA PRO A 423 16.12 29.02 35.88
C PRO A 423 17.63 29.08 36.14
N ARG A 424 18.24 30.19 35.75
CA ARG A 424 19.66 30.45 36.01
C ARG A 424 19.93 30.44 37.52
N SER A 425 20.82 29.54 37.93
CA SER A 425 21.27 29.44 39.33
C SER A 425 22.30 30.52 39.70
N ASP A 426 22.96 31.11 38.70
CA ASP A 426 24.01 32.12 38.86
C ASP A 426 23.49 33.57 38.96
N LEU A 427 22.19 33.79 38.76
CA LEU A 427 21.57 35.12 38.79
C LEU A 427 20.49 35.23 39.87
N GLY A 428 20.66 36.16 40.81
CA GLY A 428 19.70 36.39 41.88
C GLY A 428 18.36 36.93 41.38
N ARG A 429 17.24 36.44 41.91
CA ARG A 429 15.86 36.83 41.54
C ARG A 429 15.62 38.35 41.38
N ASN A 430 16.27 39.19 42.18
CA ASN A 430 16.12 40.65 42.15
C ASN A 430 17.22 41.42 41.40
N GLU A 431 18.23 40.72 40.87
CA GLU A 431 19.32 41.30 40.09
C GLU A 431 18.86 41.74 38.70
N LEU A 432 19.67 42.53 38.00
CA LEU A 432 19.38 42.94 36.62
C LEU A 432 19.45 41.72 35.70
N CYS A 433 18.51 41.63 34.77
CA CYS A 433 18.43 40.50 33.85
C CYS A 433 19.63 40.45 32.88
N TRP A 434 20.10 39.24 32.57
CA TRP A 434 21.23 38.99 31.67
C TRP A 434 21.02 39.50 30.24
N CYS A 435 19.77 39.62 29.78
CA CYS A 435 19.41 40.08 28.44
C CYS A 435 19.67 41.58 28.19
N GLY A 436 20.15 42.34 29.18
CA GLY A 436 20.43 43.77 29.03
C GLY A 436 19.21 44.69 29.04
N SER A 437 18.00 44.18 29.31
CA SER A 437 16.76 44.99 29.34
C SER A 437 16.69 46.03 30.46
N GLY A 438 17.60 46.00 31.43
CA GLY A 438 17.57 46.82 32.63
C GLY A 438 16.45 46.47 33.63
N ARG A 439 15.64 45.44 33.36
CA ARG A 439 14.60 44.94 34.29
C ARG A 439 15.20 43.95 35.28
N LYS A 440 14.56 43.81 36.45
CA LYS A 440 14.91 42.73 37.40
C LYS A 440 14.65 41.36 36.76
N TYR A 441 15.51 40.38 37.00
CA TYR A 441 15.39 39.03 36.46
C TYR A 441 13.99 38.42 36.65
N LYS A 442 13.42 38.52 37.86
CA LYS A 442 12.03 38.10 38.15
C LYS A 442 10.91 38.76 37.36
N LYS A 443 11.18 39.91 36.74
CA LYS A 443 10.23 40.69 35.94
C LYS A 443 10.59 40.64 34.44
N CYS A 444 11.58 39.84 34.08
CA CYS A 444 12.10 39.75 32.73
C CYS A 444 12.09 38.30 32.25
N HIS A 445 13.14 37.52 32.55
CA HIS A 445 13.30 36.16 32.01
C HIS A 445 13.10 35.04 33.04
N LEU A 446 12.92 35.33 34.33
CA LEU A 446 12.71 34.24 35.31
C LEU A 446 11.37 33.52 35.04
N GLY A 447 11.43 32.24 34.69
CA GLY A 447 10.31 31.42 34.23
C GLY A 447 9.93 31.68 32.76
N ARG A 448 10.83 32.29 31.98
CA ARG A 448 10.72 32.58 30.54
C ARG A 448 12.06 32.40 29.84
N GLU A 449 12.93 31.58 30.42
CA GLU A 449 14.17 31.19 29.82
C GLU A 449 13.88 30.34 28.59
N GLN A 450 14.70 30.50 27.56
CA GLN A 450 14.68 29.61 26.40
C GLN A 450 16.03 28.91 26.33
N LEU A 451 16.00 27.67 25.84
CA LEU A 451 17.22 26.95 25.52
C LEU A 451 17.95 27.64 24.34
N PRO A 452 19.28 27.59 24.28
CA PRO A 452 20.03 28.03 23.11
C PRO A 452 19.53 27.35 21.83
N LEU A 453 19.61 28.03 20.68
CA LEU A 453 19.10 27.51 19.41
C LEU A 453 19.55 26.07 19.10
N PRO A 454 20.84 25.68 19.24
CA PRO A 454 21.27 24.29 18.99
C PRO A 454 20.56 23.21 19.82
N GLN A 455 19.99 23.58 20.97
CA GLN A 455 19.22 22.67 21.82
C GLN A 455 17.73 22.64 21.48
N ARG A 456 17.23 23.58 20.66
CA ARG A 456 15.84 23.64 20.18
C ARG A 456 15.65 23.07 18.77
N VAL A 457 16.72 22.80 18.04
CA VAL A 457 16.67 22.31 16.65
C VAL A 457 15.85 21.02 16.51
N ARG A 458 15.99 20.07 17.44
CA ARG A 458 15.14 18.86 17.48
C ARG A 458 13.66 19.18 17.68
N TRP A 459 13.37 20.15 18.54
CA TRP A 459 12.01 20.63 18.76
C TRP A 459 11.45 21.31 17.51
N LEU A 460 12.25 22.14 16.82
CA LEU A 460 11.85 22.76 15.55
C LEU A 460 11.51 21.71 14.49
N TYR A 461 12.33 20.66 14.36
CA TYR A 461 12.05 19.55 13.45
C TYR A 461 10.77 18.79 13.86
N ALA A 462 10.56 18.55 15.15
CA ALA A 462 9.36 17.91 15.67
C ALA A 462 8.08 18.73 15.43
N LYS A 463 8.14 20.07 15.49
CA LYS A 463 7.00 20.95 15.14
C LYS A 463 6.57 20.74 13.68
N ALA A 464 7.53 20.62 12.76
CA ALA A 464 7.24 20.36 11.36
C ALA A 464 6.65 18.96 11.14
N ILE A 465 7.15 17.93 11.83
CA ILE A 465 6.53 16.59 11.80
C ILE A 465 5.08 16.63 12.31
N GLN A 466 4.83 17.33 13.43
CA GLN A 466 3.47 17.48 13.97
C GLN A 466 2.52 18.17 12.99
N HIS A 467 3.00 19.18 12.27
CA HIS A 467 2.25 19.84 11.20
C HIS A 467 1.92 18.87 10.05
N ALA A 468 2.91 18.07 9.60
CA ALA A 468 2.70 17.08 8.55
C ALA A 468 1.68 16.01 8.96
N LEU A 469 1.73 15.50 10.19
CA LEU A 469 0.77 14.50 10.69
C LEU A 469 -0.69 14.97 10.64
N ALA A 470 -0.93 16.28 10.71
CA ALA A 470 -2.27 16.82 10.74
C ALA A 470 -2.90 17.01 9.35
N GLY A 471 -2.15 17.04 8.26
CA GLY A 471 -2.69 17.40 6.93
C GLY A 471 -1.97 16.79 5.73
N TRP A 472 -1.05 15.84 5.97
CA TRP A 472 -0.27 15.17 4.93
C TRP A 472 -0.30 13.65 5.11
N GLY A 473 -1.35 13.15 5.79
CA GLY A 473 -1.48 11.75 6.20
C GLY A 473 -1.54 10.77 5.02
N GLU A 474 -2.27 11.12 3.96
CA GLU A 474 -2.38 10.30 2.74
C GLU A 474 -1.02 10.14 2.05
N LEU A 475 -0.35 11.25 1.73
CA LEU A 475 1.00 11.20 1.15
C LEU A 475 1.99 10.44 2.06
N GLN A 476 1.89 10.64 3.38
CA GLN A 476 2.74 9.90 4.32
C GLN A 476 2.46 8.39 4.31
N ALA A 477 1.20 7.98 4.13
CA ALA A 477 0.82 6.58 3.99
C ALA A 477 1.33 5.97 2.67
N GLU A 478 1.22 6.69 1.55
CA GLU A 478 1.77 6.25 0.25
C GLU A 478 3.28 6.05 0.30
N VAL A 479 4.00 7.01 0.88
CA VAL A 479 5.45 6.96 1.03
C VAL A 479 5.86 5.84 2.02
N ALA A 480 5.09 5.63 3.09
CA ALA A 480 5.31 4.54 4.03
C ALA A 480 5.09 3.16 3.39
N TYR A 481 4.08 3.03 2.52
CA TYR A 481 3.85 1.82 1.74
C TYR A 481 5.06 1.47 0.86
N GLU A 482 5.59 2.43 0.10
CA GLU A 482 6.80 2.21 -0.71
C GLU A 482 8.03 1.81 0.11
N ARG A 483 8.11 2.27 1.37
CA ARG A 483 9.17 1.90 2.30
C ARG A 483 9.05 0.45 2.78
N CYS A 484 7.84 -0.04 3.06
CA CYS A 484 7.64 -1.38 3.65
C CYS A 484 7.23 -2.47 2.66
N ARG A 485 6.86 -2.16 1.41
CA ARG A 485 6.33 -3.12 0.41
C ARG A 485 7.17 -4.38 0.16
N HIS A 486 8.46 -4.37 0.51
CA HIS A 486 9.38 -5.51 0.33
C HIS A 486 9.66 -6.30 1.63
N ILE A 487 9.09 -5.89 2.77
CA ILE A 487 9.34 -6.49 4.10
C ILE A 487 8.07 -7.20 4.59
N ASP A 488 6.99 -6.44 4.78
CA ASP A 488 5.64 -6.90 5.15
C ASP A 488 4.64 -5.87 4.60
N GLY A 489 3.68 -6.30 3.79
CA GLY A 489 2.80 -5.43 2.99
C GLY A 489 1.43 -5.14 3.62
N ASP A 490 1.22 -5.45 4.90
CA ASP A 490 -0.06 -5.21 5.56
C ASP A 490 -0.24 -3.75 6.02
N LEU A 491 -1.48 -3.37 6.33
CA LEU A 491 -1.83 -2.01 6.78
C LEU A 491 -1.14 -1.62 8.09
N GLU A 492 -0.85 -2.60 8.96
CA GLU A 492 -0.18 -2.34 10.24
C GLU A 492 1.29 -1.98 10.03
N ALA A 493 1.96 -2.65 9.09
CA ALA A 493 3.33 -2.35 8.68
C ALA A 493 3.43 -0.95 8.07
N VAL A 494 2.46 -0.55 7.23
CA VAL A 494 2.38 0.82 6.69
C VAL A 494 2.30 1.83 7.84
N ARG A 495 1.36 1.64 8.77
CA ARG A 495 1.16 2.54 9.92
C ARG A 495 2.41 2.65 10.80
N ALA A 496 3.06 1.53 11.09
CA ALA A 496 4.31 1.53 11.86
C ALA A 496 5.44 2.28 11.12
N THR A 497 5.47 2.19 9.79
CA THR A 497 6.50 2.78 8.91
C THR A 497 6.30 4.28 8.67
N MET A 498 5.11 4.84 8.94
CA MET A 498 4.89 6.29 8.87
C MET A 498 5.86 7.09 9.76
N ASN A 499 6.38 6.48 10.83
CA ASN A 499 7.39 7.08 11.73
C ASN A 499 8.85 6.79 11.32
N ASP A 500 9.10 6.15 10.17
CA ASP A 500 10.45 5.96 9.64
C ASP A 500 11.08 7.35 9.33
N PRO A 501 12.32 7.63 9.79
CA PRO A 501 12.97 8.92 9.56
C PRO A 501 13.13 9.31 8.09
N LEU A 502 13.25 8.34 7.17
CA LEU A 502 13.27 8.61 5.72
C LEU A 502 11.90 9.06 5.23
N VAL A 503 10.83 8.40 5.66
CA VAL A 503 9.45 8.73 5.27
C VAL A 503 9.10 10.15 5.74
N GLN A 504 9.34 10.45 7.01
CA GLN A 504 9.07 11.78 7.56
C GLN A 504 9.88 12.88 6.85
N ASP A 505 11.17 12.67 6.62
CA ASP A 505 12.03 13.64 5.94
C ASP A 505 11.65 13.83 4.47
N ALA A 506 11.26 12.75 3.78
CA ALA A 506 10.79 12.82 2.40
C ALA A 506 9.49 13.61 2.27
N VAL A 507 8.50 13.34 3.11
CA VAL A 507 7.23 14.10 3.13
C VAL A 507 7.47 15.58 3.46
N LEU A 508 8.35 15.86 4.44
CA LEU A 508 8.68 17.23 4.81
C LEU A 508 9.30 18.02 3.66
N PHE A 509 10.30 17.47 2.98
CA PHE A 509 11.08 18.27 2.04
C PHE A 509 10.78 17.99 0.56
N GLU A 510 10.73 16.73 0.14
CA GLU A 510 10.37 16.36 -1.22
C GLU A 510 8.84 16.48 -1.45
N GLY A 511 8.03 16.22 -0.41
CA GLY A 511 6.57 16.41 -0.45
C GLY A 511 6.10 17.86 -0.26
N GLY A 512 6.93 18.72 0.34
CA GLY A 512 6.63 20.14 0.53
C GLY A 512 5.98 20.50 1.88
N ALA A 513 5.70 19.53 2.75
CA ALA A 513 5.05 19.78 4.04
C ALA A 513 5.84 20.72 4.97
N PHE A 514 7.17 20.79 4.84
CA PHE A 514 8.01 21.73 5.58
C PHE A 514 7.88 23.18 5.08
N ALA A 515 7.68 23.38 3.78
CA ALA A 515 7.42 24.69 3.21
C ALA A 515 6.04 25.19 3.65
N ASP A 516 5.04 24.32 3.59
CA ASP A 516 3.68 24.57 4.08
C ASP A 516 3.66 24.90 5.59
N PHE A 517 4.39 24.13 6.41
CA PHE A 517 4.58 24.45 7.84
C PHE A 517 5.10 25.88 8.07
N LEU A 518 6.06 26.36 7.26
CA LEU A 518 6.57 27.72 7.37
C LEU A 518 5.60 28.78 6.86
N GLU A 519 4.83 28.47 5.84
CA GLU A 519 3.79 29.35 5.33
C GLU A 519 2.67 29.55 6.36
N VAL A 520 2.13 28.45 6.89
CA VAL A 520 1.01 28.45 7.82
C VAL A 520 1.44 28.88 9.23
N ARG A 521 2.51 28.27 9.78
CA ARG A 521 2.88 28.42 11.20
C ARG A 521 4.15 29.24 11.42
N GLY A 522 4.88 29.63 10.38
CA GLY A 522 6.15 30.36 10.51
C GLY A 522 6.03 31.73 11.20
N SER A 523 4.84 32.33 11.24
CA SER A 523 4.55 33.55 12.00
C SER A 523 4.55 33.35 13.52
N LEU A 524 4.37 32.11 13.99
CA LEU A 524 4.39 31.73 15.41
C LEU A 524 5.81 31.48 15.91
N LEU A 525 6.73 31.05 15.05
CA LEU A 525 8.07 30.63 15.47
C LEU A 525 8.89 31.79 16.05
N PRO A 526 9.78 31.52 17.03
CA PRO A 526 10.84 32.45 17.40
C PRO A 526 11.66 32.88 16.17
N ASP A 527 12.06 34.15 16.09
CA ASP A 527 12.78 34.72 14.94
C ASP A 527 14.02 33.90 14.52
N ASP A 528 14.74 33.32 15.47
CA ASP A 528 15.94 32.52 15.21
C ASP A 528 15.64 31.09 14.72
N GLU A 529 14.54 30.49 15.19
CA GLU A 529 14.02 29.23 14.66
C GLU A 529 13.48 29.40 13.26
N ARG A 530 12.71 30.46 13.00
CA ARG A 530 12.20 30.78 11.67
C ARG A 530 13.33 30.95 10.66
N LEU A 531 14.34 31.75 11.01
CA LEU A 531 15.49 31.96 10.14
C LEU A 531 16.27 30.65 9.87
N LEU A 532 16.36 29.78 10.87
CA LEU A 532 17.00 28.47 10.71
C LEU A 532 16.18 27.55 9.80
N ALA A 533 14.85 27.51 9.97
CA ALA A 533 13.97 26.74 9.13
C ALA A 533 13.97 27.23 7.67
N GLU A 534 13.99 28.54 7.44
CA GLU A 534 14.17 29.13 6.10
C GLU A 534 15.50 28.68 5.45
N GLN A 535 16.54 28.40 6.23
CA GLN A 535 17.79 27.82 5.72
C GLN A 535 17.65 26.32 5.41
N TRP A 536 16.82 25.57 6.14
CA TRP A 536 16.61 24.14 5.88
C TRP A 536 15.91 23.90 4.54
N LEU A 537 15.05 24.82 4.10
CA LEU A 537 14.47 24.79 2.74
C LEU A 537 15.50 24.85 1.61
N LEU A 538 16.72 25.32 1.90
CA LEU A 538 17.82 25.38 0.93
C LEU A 538 18.75 24.15 1.01
N ALA A 539 18.56 23.28 2.00
CA ALA A 539 19.40 22.10 2.17
C ALA A 539 18.85 20.95 1.32
N GLU A 540 19.59 20.52 0.31
CA GLU A 540 19.19 19.44 -0.59
C GLU A 540 19.66 18.07 -0.10
N ARG A 541 18.89 17.03 -0.43
CA ARG A 541 19.34 15.64 -0.29
C ARG A 541 20.41 15.36 -1.34
N SER A 542 21.44 14.63 -0.94
CA SER A 542 22.52 14.25 -1.84
C SER A 542 23.12 12.90 -1.48
N VAL A 543 23.99 12.39 -2.37
CA VAL A 543 24.79 11.20 -2.15
C VAL A 543 26.17 11.64 -1.66
N PHE A 544 26.52 11.19 -0.46
CA PHE A 544 27.76 11.53 0.21
C PHE A 544 28.69 10.32 0.33
N GLU A 545 29.98 10.55 0.11
CA GLU A 545 31.03 9.62 0.52
C GLU A 545 31.53 9.97 1.93
N VAL A 546 31.59 8.96 2.79
CA VAL A 546 32.19 9.08 4.12
C VAL A 546 33.70 9.14 3.99
N GLU A 547 34.31 10.30 4.23
CA GLU A 547 35.78 10.42 4.19
C GLU A 547 36.44 10.05 5.52
N ARG A 548 35.86 10.50 6.63
CA ARG A 548 36.39 10.27 7.98
C ARG A 548 35.27 10.09 8.98
N VAL A 549 35.53 9.27 9.98
CA VAL A 549 34.58 8.96 11.05
C VAL A 549 35.26 9.19 12.39
N GLN A 550 34.62 9.96 13.27
CA GLN A 550 34.95 10.05 14.69
C GLN A 550 33.82 9.35 15.47
N PRO A 551 34.00 8.08 15.86
CA PRO A 551 32.93 7.30 16.46
C PRO A 551 32.28 7.98 17.66
N GLY A 552 30.95 8.12 17.62
CA GLY A 552 30.17 8.76 18.67
C GLY A 552 30.16 10.29 18.66
N HIS A 553 30.78 10.94 17.67
CA HIS A 553 30.98 12.39 17.65
C HIS A 553 30.63 13.05 16.32
N SER A 554 31.32 12.69 15.23
CA SER A 554 31.16 13.34 13.93
C SER A 554 31.53 12.45 12.75
N VAL A 555 31.06 12.84 11.56
CA VAL A 555 31.42 12.24 10.28
C VAL A 555 31.79 13.36 9.31
N THR A 556 32.90 13.20 8.59
CA THR A 556 33.26 14.09 7.46
C THR A 556 32.73 13.46 6.17
N LEU A 557 31.92 14.22 5.44
CA LEU A 557 31.24 13.80 4.24
C LEU A 557 31.73 14.62 3.06
N ARG A 558 31.93 13.97 1.92
CA ARG A 558 32.11 14.61 0.63
C ARG A 558 30.86 14.38 -0.22
N ASP A 559 30.21 15.45 -0.62
CA ASP A 559 29.12 15.39 -1.60
C ASP A 559 29.67 14.88 -2.94
N VAL A 560 29.09 13.82 -3.49
CA VAL A 560 29.55 13.23 -4.75
C VAL A 560 29.09 14.04 -5.96
N ARG A 561 27.97 14.76 -5.85
CA ARG A 561 27.41 15.62 -6.90
C ARG A 561 28.18 16.93 -7.01
N THR A 562 28.52 17.56 -5.87
CA THR A 562 29.16 18.90 -5.86
C THR A 562 30.66 18.86 -5.57
N GLY A 563 31.14 17.83 -4.87
CA GLY A 563 32.52 17.74 -4.37
C GLY A 563 32.77 18.47 -3.04
N ASP A 564 31.75 19.13 -2.47
CA ASP A 564 31.87 19.86 -1.21
C ASP A 564 32.13 18.93 -0.03
N ILE A 565 32.93 19.39 0.93
CA ILE A 565 33.30 18.63 2.12
C ILE A 565 32.77 19.34 3.36
N GLN A 566 32.05 18.59 4.20
CA GLN A 566 31.48 19.09 5.44
C GLN A 566 31.61 18.10 6.60
N GLU A 567 31.71 18.63 7.82
CA GLU A 567 31.67 17.84 9.04
C GLU A 567 30.27 17.91 9.65
N VAL A 568 29.67 16.74 9.88
CA VAL A 568 28.33 16.58 10.44
C VAL A 568 28.45 15.95 11.83
N GLN A 569 27.82 16.57 12.83
CA GLN A 569 27.72 15.99 14.16
C GLN A 569 26.72 14.84 14.14
N GLU A 570 27.20 13.63 14.43
CA GLU A 570 26.40 12.42 14.43
C GLU A 570 26.99 11.44 15.46
N ARG A 571 26.14 10.94 16.36
CA ARG A 571 26.56 10.14 17.53
C ARG A 571 26.29 8.63 17.40
N THR A 572 25.29 8.24 16.62
CA THR A 572 24.79 6.87 16.55
C THR A 572 25.34 6.17 15.32
N ALA A 573 25.06 6.69 14.12
CA ALA A 573 25.54 6.15 12.86
C ALA A 573 27.07 6.18 12.71
N SER A 574 27.77 7.16 13.29
CA SER A 574 29.23 7.28 13.30
C SER A 574 29.93 6.11 14.01
N ARG A 575 29.18 5.29 14.76
CA ARG A 575 29.71 4.07 15.37
C ARG A 575 29.77 2.89 14.40
N SER A 576 28.98 2.90 13.33
CA SER A 576 28.88 1.84 12.33
C SER A 576 29.40 2.25 10.95
N LEU A 577 29.35 3.54 10.62
CA LEU A 577 29.84 4.08 9.36
C LEU A 577 31.36 3.88 9.20
N LYS A 578 31.78 3.64 7.97
CA LYS A 578 33.18 3.40 7.59
C LYS A 578 33.61 4.36 6.49
N PRO A 579 34.87 4.83 6.50
CA PRO A 579 35.43 5.55 5.36
C PRO A 579 35.23 4.80 4.04
N GLY A 580 34.88 5.51 2.98
CA GLY A 580 34.59 4.99 1.64
C GLY A 580 33.15 4.56 1.41
N GLN A 581 32.32 4.46 2.45
CA GLN A 581 30.88 4.17 2.29
C GLN A 581 30.14 5.33 1.62
N LEU A 582 29.14 4.99 0.81
CA LEU A 582 28.21 5.95 0.23
C LEU A 582 26.90 5.95 1.02
N ILE A 583 26.37 7.14 1.28
CA ILE A 583 25.10 7.35 1.97
C ILE A 583 24.26 8.40 1.24
N CYS A 584 22.95 8.23 1.20
CA CYS A 584 21.99 9.24 0.79
C CYS A 584 21.36 9.85 2.05
N ALA A 585 21.47 11.16 2.20
CA ALA A 585 21.00 11.86 3.39
C ALA A 585 20.83 13.37 3.11
N ARG A 586 20.31 14.11 4.10
CA ARG A 586 20.19 15.57 4.10
C ARG A 586 20.84 16.19 5.34
N PRO A 587 22.13 16.55 5.29
CA PRO A 587 22.76 17.33 6.36
C PRO A 587 22.16 18.73 6.42
N ILE A 588 21.64 19.15 7.59
CA ILE A 588 21.05 20.47 7.77
C ILE A 588 21.78 21.29 8.85
N PRO A 589 21.84 22.62 8.74
CA PRO A 589 22.49 23.47 9.73
C PRO A 589 21.71 23.50 11.05
N VAL A 590 22.41 23.55 12.19
CA VAL A 590 21.81 23.59 13.54
C VAL A 590 22.24 24.82 14.37
N GLY A 591 22.85 25.80 13.70
CA GLY A 591 23.50 26.96 14.32
C GLY A 591 25.01 26.75 14.54
N ASP A 592 25.74 27.85 14.77
CA ASP A 592 27.19 27.87 15.02
C ASP A 592 28.02 27.08 13.98
N ASP A 593 27.69 27.22 12.69
CA ASP A 593 28.32 26.51 11.55
C ASP A 593 28.35 24.97 11.69
N THR A 594 27.44 24.41 12.50
CA THR A 594 27.34 22.97 12.75
C THR A 594 26.25 22.34 11.88
N MET A 595 26.52 21.16 11.33
CA MET A 595 25.55 20.36 10.57
C MET A 595 25.13 19.12 11.37
N GLN A 596 23.88 18.65 11.22
CA GLN A 596 23.36 17.39 11.78
C GLN A 596 22.46 16.65 10.80
N PHE A 597 22.13 15.40 11.13
CA PHE A 597 21.10 14.61 10.49
C PHE A 597 19.86 14.52 11.39
N PHE A 598 18.68 14.66 10.79
CA PHE A 598 17.39 14.38 11.43
C PHE A 598 16.61 13.31 10.68
N GLY A 599 16.56 13.42 9.35
CA GLY A 599 15.96 12.42 8.48
C GLY A 599 16.76 11.14 8.30
N GLY A 600 16.28 10.30 7.39
CA GLY A 600 16.88 9.01 7.03
C GLY A 600 18.34 9.13 6.56
N LEU A 601 19.16 8.18 7.00
CA LEU A 601 20.55 7.99 6.57
C LEU A 601 20.64 6.64 5.86
N GLU A 602 20.56 6.68 4.53
CA GLU A 602 20.37 5.49 3.71
C GLU A 602 21.70 5.05 3.07
N PRO A 603 22.29 3.89 3.39
CA PRO A 603 23.44 3.37 2.66
C PRO A 603 23.11 3.15 1.18
N VAL A 604 24.07 3.49 0.32
CA VAL A 604 23.96 3.38 -1.14
C VAL A 604 25.03 2.42 -1.64
N ALA A 605 24.65 1.40 -2.41
CA ALA A 605 25.63 0.53 -3.04
C ALA A 605 26.31 1.26 -4.21
N LEU A 606 27.57 0.91 -4.49
CA LEU A 606 28.36 1.61 -5.52
C LEU A 606 27.70 1.59 -6.92
N HIS A 607 27.00 0.51 -7.28
CA HIS A 607 26.28 0.40 -8.57
C HIS A 607 24.99 1.22 -8.62
N GLU A 608 24.43 1.59 -7.47
CA GLU A 608 23.20 2.38 -7.39
C GLU A 608 23.50 3.89 -7.43
N ARG A 609 24.75 4.27 -7.14
CA ARG A 609 25.20 5.67 -7.03
C ARG A 609 24.80 6.52 -8.23
N ASP A 610 25.20 6.13 -9.44
CA ASP A 610 25.03 6.97 -10.63
C ASP A 610 23.53 7.12 -10.94
N ARG A 611 22.75 6.03 -10.81
CA ARG A 611 21.29 6.05 -10.94
C ARG A 611 20.59 6.95 -9.91
N LEU A 612 21.00 6.88 -8.65
CA LEU A 612 20.41 7.71 -7.59
C LEU A 612 20.76 9.19 -7.79
N ILE A 613 21.97 9.49 -8.27
CA ILE A 613 22.35 10.87 -8.64
C ILE A 613 21.46 11.37 -9.77
N ASP A 614 21.31 10.58 -10.84
CA ASP A 614 20.45 10.95 -11.98
C ASP A 614 19.00 11.19 -11.52
N LEU A 615 18.49 10.38 -10.58
CA LEU A 615 17.17 10.58 -10.00
C LEU A 615 17.09 11.88 -9.18
N LEU A 616 18.05 12.16 -8.31
CA LEU A 616 18.05 13.38 -7.49
C LEU A 616 18.17 14.65 -8.35
N ASP A 617 18.83 14.57 -9.51
CA ASP A 617 18.93 15.67 -10.48
C ASP A 617 17.58 15.99 -11.17
N THR A 618 16.58 15.11 -11.08
CA THR A 618 15.21 15.36 -11.59
C THR A 618 14.26 15.93 -10.55
N GLU A 619 14.70 16.16 -9.30
CA GLU A 619 13.85 16.60 -8.18
C GLU A 619 12.63 15.66 -7.99
N PRO A 620 12.87 14.39 -7.60
CA PRO A 620 11.81 13.38 -7.55
C PRO A 620 10.79 13.70 -6.45
N ASP A 621 9.54 13.31 -6.68
CA ASP A 621 8.53 13.26 -5.63
C ASP A 621 8.92 12.24 -4.54
N PRO A 622 8.36 12.36 -3.32
CA PRO A 622 8.77 11.52 -2.19
C PRO A 622 8.46 10.03 -2.39
N VAL A 623 7.39 9.69 -3.12
CA VAL A 623 7.01 8.30 -3.40
C VAL A 623 8.08 7.66 -4.28
N THR A 624 8.44 8.29 -5.39
CA THR A 624 9.49 7.82 -6.30
C THR A 624 10.85 7.71 -5.61
N LEU A 625 11.22 8.69 -4.78
CA LEU A 625 12.48 8.69 -4.06
C LEU A 625 12.58 7.52 -3.06
N VAL A 626 11.55 7.34 -2.24
CA VAL A 626 11.52 6.31 -1.21
C VAL A 626 11.41 4.92 -1.83
N ALA A 627 10.67 4.77 -2.94
CA ALA A 627 10.64 3.56 -3.74
C ALA A 627 12.04 3.14 -4.20
N GLU A 628 12.85 4.08 -4.71
CA GLU A 628 14.22 3.81 -5.18
C GLU A 628 15.15 3.41 -4.01
N LEU A 629 15.13 4.17 -2.92
CA LEU A 629 15.98 3.89 -1.74
C LEU A 629 15.59 2.59 -1.03
N SER A 630 14.34 2.15 -1.18
CA SER A 630 13.83 0.92 -0.57
C SER A 630 14.05 -0.32 -1.45
N ARG A 631 14.56 -0.17 -2.68
CA ARG A 631 14.93 -1.31 -3.56
C ARG A 631 15.97 -2.24 -2.94
N ARG A 632 16.79 -1.74 -2.02
CA ARG A 632 17.76 -2.55 -1.27
C ARG A 632 17.12 -3.68 -0.45
N PHE A 633 15.82 -3.56 -0.16
CA PHE A 633 15.03 -4.56 0.55
C PHE A 633 14.39 -5.58 -0.40
N VAL A 634 14.49 -5.38 -1.72
CA VAL A 634 13.98 -6.34 -2.72
C VAL A 634 14.65 -7.69 -2.46
N PRO A 635 13.87 -8.76 -2.22
CA PRO A 635 14.42 -10.09 -2.04
C PRO A 635 15.24 -10.49 -3.27
N PRO A 636 16.42 -11.11 -3.09
CA PRO A 636 17.25 -11.53 -4.21
C PRO A 636 16.52 -12.60 -5.03
N THR A 637 16.35 -12.37 -6.33
CA THR A 637 15.78 -13.38 -7.24
C THR A 637 16.73 -14.59 -7.33
N LEU A 638 16.29 -15.75 -6.87
CA LEU A 638 17.07 -16.97 -6.96
C LEU A 638 17.01 -17.52 -8.39
N ILE A 639 18.18 -17.64 -9.02
CA ILE A 639 18.36 -18.25 -10.34
C ILE A 639 19.22 -19.50 -10.23
N ASN A 640 18.94 -20.50 -11.07
CA ASN A 640 19.79 -21.68 -11.19
C ASN A 640 21.10 -21.33 -11.93
N ALA A 641 22.04 -22.29 -12.01
CA ALA A 641 23.34 -22.08 -12.65
C ALA A 641 23.28 -21.73 -14.15
N GLU A 642 22.14 -21.94 -14.83
CA GLU A 642 21.91 -21.56 -16.23
C GLU A 642 21.20 -20.21 -16.38
N GLY A 643 20.89 -19.53 -15.28
CA GLY A 643 20.21 -18.24 -15.26
C GLY A 643 18.69 -18.31 -15.36
N ASP A 644 18.09 -19.51 -15.31
CA ASP A 644 16.62 -19.62 -15.23
C ASP A 644 16.16 -19.44 -13.76
N PRO A 645 15.00 -18.82 -13.50
CA PRO A 645 14.43 -18.72 -12.16
C PRO A 645 14.36 -20.08 -11.47
N LEU A 646 14.77 -20.13 -10.20
CA LEU A 646 14.75 -21.35 -9.42
C LEU A 646 13.29 -21.74 -9.12
N ALA A 647 12.93 -22.98 -9.42
CA ALA A 647 11.64 -23.54 -9.03
C ALA A 647 11.85 -25.01 -8.66
N ILE A 648 11.08 -25.51 -7.69
CA ILE A 648 10.97 -26.95 -7.46
C ILE A 648 9.88 -27.45 -8.40
N CYS A 649 10.25 -28.31 -9.34
CA CYS A 649 9.30 -28.91 -10.26
C CYS A 649 9.36 -30.43 -10.13
N GLU A 650 8.23 -31.06 -9.82
CA GLU A 650 8.07 -32.51 -9.76
C GLU A 650 6.90 -32.93 -10.66
N ALA A 651 7.08 -33.94 -11.49
CA ALA A 651 6.02 -34.44 -12.35
C ALA A 651 5.96 -35.96 -12.33
N THR A 652 4.76 -36.50 -12.23
CA THR A 652 4.51 -37.95 -12.25
C THR A 652 3.88 -38.31 -13.59
N VAL A 653 4.54 -39.15 -14.38
CA VAL A 653 4.12 -39.51 -15.74
C VAL A 653 3.78 -41.00 -15.81
N ARG A 654 2.56 -41.34 -16.25
CA ARG A 654 2.21 -42.71 -16.61
C ARG A 654 2.66 -43.02 -18.03
N VAL A 655 3.53 -44.02 -18.16
CA VAL A 655 4.05 -44.50 -19.43
C VAL A 655 3.22 -45.68 -19.95
N SER A 656 3.15 -45.83 -21.26
CA SER A 656 2.34 -46.85 -21.95
C SER A 656 3.01 -48.23 -21.96
N ASP A 657 4.34 -48.27 -22.08
CA ASP A 657 5.16 -49.47 -22.14
C ASP A 657 6.48 -49.27 -21.35
N PRO A 658 6.55 -49.75 -20.10
CA PRO A 658 7.69 -49.57 -19.21
C PRO A 658 9.03 -50.06 -19.79
N ASP A 659 9.06 -51.24 -20.41
CA ASP A 659 10.29 -51.83 -20.93
C ASP A 659 10.82 -51.00 -22.13
N ARG A 660 9.91 -50.47 -22.94
CA ARG A 660 10.25 -49.63 -24.09
C ARG A 660 10.72 -48.25 -23.69
N ILE A 661 10.09 -47.62 -22.70
CA ILE A 661 10.52 -46.30 -22.22
C ILE A 661 11.85 -46.39 -21.48
N GLU A 662 12.10 -47.46 -20.72
CA GLU A 662 13.39 -47.69 -20.05
C GLU A 662 14.54 -47.71 -21.07
N ALA A 663 14.40 -48.49 -22.14
CA ALA A 663 15.40 -48.55 -23.20
C ALA A 663 15.59 -47.21 -23.94
N ALA A 664 14.52 -46.41 -24.06
CA ALA A 664 14.58 -45.10 -24.70
C ALA A 664 15.23 -44.03 -23.80
N LEU A 665 15.05 -44.12 -22.47
CA LEU A 665 15.71 -43.26 -21.48
C LEU A 665 17.19 -43.59 -21.37
N ASP A 666 17.59 -44.87 -21.44
CA ASP A 666 18.99 -45.30 -21.50
C ASP A 666 19.75 -44.69 -22.69
N ASP A 667 19.07 -44.47 -23.82
CA ASP A 667 19.65 -43.83 -25.01
C ASP A 667 19.68 -42.28 -24.91
N THR A 668 18.91 -41.68 -23.99
CA THR A 668 18.67 -40.23 -23.93
C THR A 668 19.33 -39.54 -22.73
N TYR A 669 19.42 -40.23 -21.59
CA TYR A 669 19.88 -39.69 -20.31
C TYR A 669 20.94 -40.61 -19.66
N ASP A 670 21.67 -40.09 -18.68
CA ASP A 670 22.72 -40.86 -18.00
C ASP A 670 22.08 -41.79 -16.96
N ARG A 671 22.13 -43.10 -17.19
CA ARG A 671 21.63 -44.11 -16.24
C ARG A 671 22.52 -44.19 -14.99
N VAL A 672 21.90 -44.30 -13.82
CA VAL A 672 22.57 -44.46 -12.52
C VAL A 672 22.29 -45.86 -11.96
N ASP A 673 23.30 -46.47 -11.35
CA ASP A 673 23.17 -47.76 -10.68
C ASP A 673 22.45 -47.56 -9.32
N ALA A 674 21.14 -47.77 -9.31
CA ALA A 674 20.28 -47.75 -8.12
C ALA A 674 19.38 -49.00 -8.07
N ASP A 675 18.72 -49.23 -6.93
CA ASP A 675 17.81 -50.38 -6.74
C ASP A 675 16.58 -50.33 -7.68
N GLU A 676 16.20 -49.12 -8.13
CA GLU A 676 15.19 -48.86 -9.14
C GLU A 676 15.82 -48.10 -10.33
N PRO A 677 15.31 -48.25 -11.57
CA PRO A 677 15.85 -47.54 -12.72
C PRO A 677 15.76 -46.02 -12.55
N GLN A 678 16.93 -45.34 -12.58
CA GLN A 678 17.05 -43.90 -12.41
C GLN A 678 17.99 -43.29 -13.48
N TRP A 679 17.67 -42.09 -13.93
CA TRP A 679 18.44 -41.34 -14.92
C TRP A 679 18.63 -39.89 -14.51
N PHE A 680 19.78 -39.32 -14.90
CA PHE A 680 20.10 -37.92 -14.71
C PHE A 680 20.37 -37.22 -16.05
N GLU A 681 19.92 -35.98 -16.17
CA GLU A 681 20.38 -35.04 -17.20
C GLU A 681 21.39 -34.09 -16.54
N HIS A 682 22.59 -33.99 -17.10
CA HIS A 682 23.61 -33.03 -16.64
C HIS A 682 23.84 -31.92 -17.65
N VAL A 683 24.30 -30.77 -17.15
CA VAL A 683 24.85 -29.69 -17.96
C VAL A 683 26.22 -29.31 -17.45
N GLU A 684 27.16 -29.06 -18.37
CA GLU A 684 28.48 -28.55 -18.03
C GLU A 684 28.45 -27.02 -18.07
N ILE A 685 28.63 -26.41 -16.90
CA ILE A 685 28.66 -24.95 -16.74
C ILE A 685 29.98 -24.59 -16.09
N GLU A 686 30.78 -23.80 -16.79
CA GLU A 686 32.10 -23.33 -16.34
C GLU A 686 33.09 -24.45 -15.93
N GLY A 687 32.93 -25.65 -16.48
CA GLY A 687 33.77 -26.83 -16.20
C GLY A 687 33.29 -27.71 -15.03
N THR A 688 32.13 -27.39 -14.44
CA THR A 688 31.49 -28.20 -13.39
C THR A 688 30.23 -28.86 -13.96
N GLN A 689 30.07 -30.17 -13.74
CA GLN A 689 28.82 -30.87 -14.07
C GLN A 689 27.76 -30.53 -13.02
N ARG A 690 26.61 -30.05 -13.49
CA ARG A 690 25.45 -29.71 -12.66
C ARG A 690 24.26 -30.57 -13.06
N LEU A 691 23.53 -31.09 -12.08
CA LEU A 691 22.30 -31.82 -12.32
C LEU A 691 21.22 -30.88 -12.86
N ARG A 692 20.52 -31.33 -13.90
CA ARG A 692 19.53 -30.56 -14.64
C ARG A 692 18.13 -31.16 -14.51
N ALA A 693 18.05 -32.49 -14.49
CA ALA A 693 16.83 -33.24 -14.23
C ALA A 693 17.18 -34.61 -13.65
N SER A 694 16.30 -35.16 -12.83
CA SER A 694 16.34 -36.54 -12.38
C SER A 694 15.03 -37.25 -12.70
N MET A 695 15.11 -38.50 -13.12
CA MET A 695 13.95 -39.32 -13.46
C MET A 695 14.07 -40.70 -12.80
N SER A 696 13.01 -41.21 -12.19
CA SER A 696 12.96 -42.55 -11.58
C SER A 696 11.72 -43.30 -12.02
N LEU A 697 11.88 -44.56 -12.48
CA LEU A 697 10.79 -45.37 -13.01
C LEU A 697 10.37 -46.45 -12.00
N GLN A 698 9.10 -46.38 -11.56
CA GLN A 698 8.45 -47.38 -10.70
C GLN A 698 7.27 -48.02 -11.42
N GLY A 699 7.47 -49.23 -11.93
CA GLY A 699 6.43 -49.95 -12.68
C GLY A 699 6.05 -49.22 -13.97
N SER A 700 4.85 -48.64 -14.03
CA SER A 700 4.38 -47.85 -15.18
C SER A 700 4.33 -46.34 -14.91
N THR A 701 5.01 -45.88 -13.86
CA THR A 701 5.01 -44.49 -13.43
C THR A 701 6.44 -43.99 -13.38
N LEU A 702 6.69 -42.86 -14.02
CA LEU A 702 7.99 -42.19 -14.08
C LEU A 702 7.89 -40.86 -13.33
N ASP A 703 8.66 -40.72 -12.26
CA ASP A 703 8.75 -39.47 -11.50
C ASP A 703 9.90 -38.64 -12.05
N VAL A 704 9.67 -37.36 -12.24
CA VAL A 704 10.61 -36.39 -12.82
C VAL A 704 10.79 -35.25 -11.85
N ALA A 705 12.02 -34.85 -11.55
CA ALA A 705 12.31 -33.66 -10.75
C ALA A 705 13.30 -32.73 -11.44
N THR A 706 13.04 -31.42 -11.42
CA THR A 706 13.91 -30.39 -11.98
C THR A 706 13.90 -29.12 -11.13
N SER A 707 14.93 -28.28 -11.30
CA SER A 707 15.11 -27.04 -10.52
C SER A 707 14.65 -25.76 -11.26
N SER A 708 13.80 -25.88 -12.29
CA SER A 708 13.16 -24.75 -12.99
C SER A 708 12.07 -25.26 -13.95
N GLU A 709 11.00 -24.51 -14.14
CA GLU A 709 9.87 -24.91 -15.00
C GLU A 709 10.29 -25.19 -16.45
N LYS A 710 11.17 -24.35 -17.00
CA LYS A 710 11.71 -24.51 -18.36
C LYS A 710 12.48 -25.83 -18.54
N ARG A 711 13.12 -26.34 -17.48
CA ARG A 711 13.77 -27.66 -17.49
C ARG A 711 12.69 -28.76 -17.44
N MET A 712 11.65 -28.62 -16.63
CA MET A 712 10.52 -29.56 -16.59
C MET A 712 9.83 -29.67 -17.95
N ASP A 713 9.47 -28.55 -18.58
CA ASP A 713 8.85 -28.53 -19.91
C ASP A 713 9.69 -29.25 -20.96
N ARG A 714 11.01 -29.05 -20.91
CA ARG A 714 11.95 -29.72 -21.82
C ARG A 714 11.95 -31.24 -21.62
N VAL A 715 11.93 -31.70 -20.38
CA VAL A 715 11.91 -33.13 -20.05
C VAL A 715 10.58 -33.74 -20.46
N LEU A 716 9.44 -33.14 -20.09
CA LEU A 716 8.10 -33.60 -20.48
C LEU A 716 7.92 -33.62 -22.00
N ALA A 717 8.37 -32.59 -22.72
CA ALA A 717 8.35 -32.57 -24.19
C ALA A 717 9.23 -33.67 -24.81
N THR A 718 10.30 -34.07 -24.12
CA THR A 718 11.14 -35.19 -24.55
C THR A 718 10.45 -36.52 -24.29
N LEU A 719 9.87 -36.72 -23.10
CA LEU A 719 9.08 -37.91 -22.78
C LEU A 719 7.89 -38.08 -23.75
N ALA A 720 7.18 -37.01 -24.10
CA ALA A 720 6.06 -37.05 -25.05
C ALA A 720 6.48 -37.52 -26.46
N ARG A 721 7.73 -37.27 -26.84
CA ARG A 721 8.29 -37.76 -28.11
C ARG A 721 8.68 -39.23 -28.04
N LEU A 722 9.16 -39.69 -26.89
CA LEU A 722 9.57 -41.08 -26.66
C LEU A 722 8.34 -42.00 -26.50
N ASP A 723 7.31 -41.53 -25.81
CA ASP A 723 6.03 -42.20 -25.60
C ASP A 723 4.85 -41.26 -25.89
N PRO A 724 4.32 -41.27 -27.11
CA PRO A 724 3.19 -40.42 -27.49
C PRO A 724 1.87 -40.73 -26.77
N GLU A 725 1.74 -41.90 -26.12
CA GLU A 725 0.55 -42.29 -25.36
C GLU A 725 0.70 -42.04 -23.85
N MET A 726 1.81 -41.43 -23.42
CA MET A 726 2.05 -41.10 -22.01
C MET A 726 0.98 -40.14 -21.48
N LYS A 727 0.72 -40.21 -20.17
CA LYS A 727 -0.17 -39.28 -19.48
C LYS A 727 0.53 -38.69 -18.28
N VAL A 728 0.64 -37.36 -18.23
CA VAL A 728 1.01 -36.66 -17.00
C VAL A 728 -0.13 -36.86 -16.00
N LEU A 729 0.20 -37.46 -14.86
CA LEU A 729 -0.74 -37.71 -13.76
C LEU A 729 -0.75 -36.56 -12.78
N ASP A 730 0.43 -35.95 -12.57
CA ASP A 730 0.67 -34.86 -11.67
C ASP A 730 1.83 -34.01 -12.21
N ASP A 731 1.75 -32.69 -12.08
CA ASP A 731 2.79 -31.71 -12.50
C ASP A 731 2.77 -30.56 -11.49
N PHE A 732 3.63 -30.68 -10.50
CA PHE A 732 3.81 -29.74 -9.42
C PHE A 732 4.97 -28.79 -9.76
N ARG A 733 4.73 -27.48 -9.63
CA ARG A 733 5.74 -26.45 -9.87
C ARG A 733 5.59 -25.33 -8.84
N ARG A 734 6.64 -25.09 -8.07
CA ARG A 734 6.71 -24.01 -7.08
C ARG A 734 7.96 -23.16 -7.30
N PRO A 735 7.81 -21.90 -7.73
CA PRO A 735 8.91 -20.95 -7.76
C PRO A 735 9.54 -20.78 -6.37
N VAL A 736 10.86 -20.65 -6.29
CA VAL A 736 11.59 -20.33 -5.07
C VAL A 736 12.02 -18.87 -5.18
N ARG A 737 11.32 -17.97 -4.48
CA ARG A 737 11.44 -16.53 -4.73
C ARG A 737 12.59 -15.91 -3.95
N ASP A 738 12.84 -16.40 -2.74
CA ASP A 738 13.89 -15.89 -1.86
C ASP A 738 14.52 -16.97 -0.95
N ALA A 739 15.42 -16.53 -0.06
CA ALA A 739 16.14 -17.41 0.86
C ALA A 739 15.25 -18.03 1.96
N ARG A 740 14.14 -17.37 2.32
CA ARG A 740 13.17 -17.90 3.30
C ARG A 740 12.33 -19.00 2.67
N ASP A 741 11.82 -18.78 1.45
CA ASP A 741 11.19 -19.82 0.63
C ASP A 741 12.12 -21.03 0.50
N ALA A 742 13.40 -20.79 0.19
CA ALA A 742 14.39 -21.85 0.06
C ALA A 742 14.64 -22.61 1.38
N ALA A 743 14.63 -21.91 2.52
CA ALA A 743 14.82 -22.52 3.84
C ALA A 743 13.61 -23.33 4.30
N GLU A 744 12.39 -22.80 4.12
CA GLU A 744 11.14 -23.51 4.40
C GLU A 744 11.03 -24.78 3.55
N LEU A 745 11.40 -24.69 2.28
CA LEU A 745 11.47 -25.85 1.38
C LEU A 745 12.56 -26.85 1.78
N ALA A 746 13.74 -26.39 2.23
CA ALA A 746 14.79 -27.29 2.70
C ALA A 746 14.36 -28.09 3.95
N GLU A 747 13.59 -27.48 4.86
CA GLU A 747 12.97 -28.16 5.99
C GLU A 747 11.86 -29.13 5.56
N GLU A 748 11.01 -28.73 4.61
CA GLU A 748 9.90 -29.53 4.08
C GLU A 748 10.39 -30.80 3.35
N PHE A 749 11.49 -30.70 2.62
CA PHE A 749 12.08 -31.80 1.82
C PHE A 749 13.24 -32.54 2.53
N GLY A 750 13.60 -32.15 3.75
CA GLY A 750 14.50 -32.92 4.62
C GLY A 750 15.96 -33.02 4.14
N VAL A 751 16.49 -31.97 3.51
CA VAL A 751 17.90 -31.93 3.10
C VAL A 751 18.75 -31.47 4.29
N GLY A 752 19.13 -32.41 5.15
CA GLY A 752 20.03 -32.15 6.28
C GLY A 752 21.46 -31.85 5.81
N ASP A 753 22.06 -30.81 6.40
CA ASP A 753 23.51 -30.55 6.37
C ASP A 753 24.27 -31.79 6.85
N ASP A 754 24.80 -32.60 5.93
CA ASP A 754 25.80 -33.61 6.24
C ASP A 754 26.90 -33.67 5.17
N GLU A 755 28.13 -33.61 5.69
CA GLU A 755 29.43 -33.96 5.09
C GLU A 755 30.15 -32.95 4.17
N PHE A 756 30.78 -31.93 4.78
CA PHE A 756 32.13 -31.51 4.38
C PHE A 756 33.02 -31.31 5.61
N ASP A 757 34.10 -32.10 5.71
CA ASP A 757 35.13 -31.97 6.75
C ASP A 757 36.19 -30.95 6.25
N ASP A 758 36.09 -29.69 6.71
CA ASP A 758 36.86 -28.51 6.22
C ASP A 758 38.39 -28.59 6.43
N ASP A 759 38.89 -29.62 7.13
CA ASP A 759 40.30 -29.72 7.57
C ASP A 759 41.19 -30.71 6.74
N ASP A 760 40.77 -31.21 5.57
CA ASP A 760 41.63 -32.04 4.69
C ASP A 760 42.65 -31.17 3.89
N PRO A 761 43.98 -31.35 4.07
CA PRO A 761 45.01 -30.58 3.36
C PRO A 761 44.95 -30.65 1.82
N LYS A 762 44.35 -31.70 1.25
CA LYS A 762 44.15 -31.81 -0.20
C LYS A 762 42.97 -30.97 -0.68
N VAL A 763 41.93 -30.84 0.16
CA VAL A 763 40.76 -29.99 -0.12
C VAL A 763 41.18 -28.52 -0.03
N THR A 764 41.95 -28.13 0.98
CA THR A 764 42.49 -26.76 1.08
C THR A 764 43.35 -26.38 -0.12
N ALA A 765 44.23 -27.27 -0.59
CA ALA A 765 45.08 -27.01 -1.76
C ALA A 765 44.28 -26.92 -3.07
N ALA A 766 43.26 -27.76 -3.25
CA ALA A 766 42.36 -27.71 -4.40
C ALA A 766 41.49 -26.44 -4.38
N LEU A 767 41.03 -26.02 -3.20
CA LEU A 767 40.28 -24.80 -2.98
C LEU A 767 41.14 -23.56 -3.31
N GLU A 768 42.40 -23.52 -2.87
CA GLU A 768 43.33 -22.43 -3.22
C GLU A 768 43.58 -22.35 -4.74
N GLU A 769 43.74 -23.48 -5.44
CA GLU A 769 43.91 -23.51 -6.89
C GLU A 769 42.64 -23.03 -7.62
N PHE A 770 41.47 -23.45 -7.13
CA PHE A 770 40.18 -22.99 -7.63
C PHE A 770 39.98 -21.48 -7.43
N ILE A 771 40.25 -20.96 -6.23
CA ILE A 771 40.17 -19.53 -5.91
C ILE A 771 41.08 -18.72 -6.81
N ARG A 772 42.32 -19.16 -7.07
CA ARG A 772 43.23 -18.47 -8.00
C ARG A 772 42.72 -18.46 -9.44
N GLY A 773 42.12 -19.57 -9.88
CA GLY A 773 41.46 -19.65 -11.18
C GLY A 773 40.28 -18.68 -11.26
N TYR A 774 39.49 -18.59 -10.20
CA TYR A 774 38.36 -17.67 -10.09
C TYR A 774 38.80 -16.20 -10.06
N GLU A 775 39.80 -15.83 -9.24
CA GLU A 775 40.40 -14.49 -9.19
C GLU A 775 40.88 -14.04 -10.57
N SER A 776 41.58 -14.91 -11.31
CA SER A 776 42.06 -14.56 -12.65
C SER A 776 40.92 -14.32 -13.64
N LYS A 777 39.81 -15.08 -13.55
CA LYS A 777 38.63 -14.88 -14.39
C LYS A 777 37.88 -13.61 -13.99
N TRP A 778 37.73 -13.37 -12.70
CA TRP A 778 37.03 -12.21 -12.14
C TRP A 778 37.63 -10.88 -12.64
N LEU A 779 38.95 -10.80 -12.80
CA LEU A 779 39.65 -9.62 -13.35
C LEU A 779 39.19 -9.23 -14.77
N ASP A 780 38.66 -10.18 -15.54
CA ASP A 780 38.24 -10.00 -16.92
C ASP A 780 36.70 -10.12 -17.08
N GLN A 781 35.96 -10.28 -15.99
CA GLN A 781 34.49 -10.36 -15.99
C GLN A 781 33.85 -8.98 -15.81
N PRO A 782 32.77 -8.66 -16.57
CA PRO A 782 31.94 -7.48 -16.32
C PRO A 782 31.37 -7.49 -14.91
N ILE A 783 31.62 -6.43 -14.13
CA ILE A 783 31.14 -6.35 -12.74
C ILE A 783 30.01 -5.31 -12.64
N PRO A 784 28.81 -5.69 -12.16
CA PRO A 784 27.71 -4.74 -11.95
C PRO A 784 28.08 -3.56 -11.04
N ALA A 785 28.86 -3.80 -9.98
CA ALA A 785 29.42 -2.77 -9.09
C ALA A 785 30.31 -1.72 -9.79
N LEU A 786 30.74 -1.99 -11.03
CA LEU A 786 31.56 -1.12 -11.86
C LEU A 786 30.83 -0.76 -13.16
N ASP A 787 29.50 -0.74 -13.15
CA ASP A 787 28.67 -0.40 -14.32
C ASP A 787 29.00 -1.27 -15.55
N GLY A 788 29.11 -2.59 -15.31
CA GLY A 788 29.43 -3.57 -16.34
C GLY A 788 30.87 -3.57 -16.84
N HIS A 789 31.77 -2.73 -16.28
CA HIS A 789 33.18 -2.75 -16.64
C HIS A 789 33.93 -3.89 -15.93
N THR A 790 34.98 -4.39 -16.57
CA THR A 790 35.90 -5.35 -15.93
C THR A 790 36.85 -4.63 -14.95
N PRO A 791 37.36 -5.31 -13.91
CA PRO A 791 38.34 -4.74 -13.00
C PRO A 791 39.58 -4.18 -13.71
N ARG A 792 40.06 -4.84 -14.78
CA ARG A 792 41.18 -4.29 -15.58
C ARG A 792 40.83 -2.99 -16.30
N GLN A 793 39.66 -2.92 -16.93
CA GLN A 793 39.19 -1.70 -17.58
C GLN A 793 39.03 -0.57 -16.58
N ALA A 794 38.44 -0.84 -15.42
CA ALA A 794 38.28 0.17 -14.37
C ALA A 794 39.63 0.63 -13.79
N ALA A 795 40.63 -0.26 -13.69
CA ALA A 795 41.97 0.12 -13.24
C ALA A 795 42.68 1.08 -14.20
N ASP A 796 42.49 0.87 -15.51
CA ASP A 796 43.14 1.67 -16.56
C ASP A 796 42.39 2.98 -16.87
N ASP A 797 41.15 3.13 -16.41
CA ASP A 797 40.36 4.37 -16.53
C ASP A 797 40.54 5.27 -15.29
N PRO A 798 41.15 6.46 -15.41
CA PRO A 798 41.36 7.37 -14.29
C PRO A 798 40.08 7.80 -13.56
N THR A 799 38.93 7.79 -14.24
CA THR A 799 37.64 8.19 -13.67
C THR A 799 36.96 7.05 -12.90
N ARG A 800 37.21 5.79 -13.27
CA ARG A 800 36.63 4.58 -12.62
C ARG A 800 37.61 3.85 -11.70
N ARG A 801 38.90 4.19 -11.73
CA ARG A 801 39.93 3.59 -10.87
C ARG A 801 39.61 3.75 -9.38
N GLY A 802 38.99 4.87 -9.00
CA GLY A 802 38.50 5.09 -7.64
C GLY A 802 37.39 4.11 -7.24
N ASP A 803 36.44 3.84 -8.15
CA ASP A 803 35.33 2.91 -7.94
C ASP A 803 35.83 1.48 -7.75
N LEU A 804 36.84 1.08 -8.52
CA LEU A 804 37.51 -0.21 -8.35
C LEU A 804 38.20 -0.34 -6.98
N ILE A 805 38.90 0.70 -6.52
CA ILE A 805 39.54 0.69 -5.20
C ILE A 805 38.48 0.53 -4.10
N LYS A 806 37.37 1.27 -4.19
CA LYS A 806 36.24 1.17 -3.26
C LYS A 806 35.63 -0.22 -3.24
N LEU A 807 35.43 -0.83 -4.41
CA LEU A 807 34.94 -2.21 -4.50
C LEU A 807 35.88 -3.16 -3.75
N LEU A 808 37.19 -3.05 -3.98
CA LEU A 808 38.18 -3.89 -3.30
C LEU A 808 38.25 -3.63 -1.78
N ASP A 809 38.08 -2.38 -1.34
CA ASP A 809 38.03 -2.02 0.09
C ASP A 809 36.77 -2.57 0.80
N SER A 810 35.72 -2.92 0.05
CA SER A 810 34.49 -3.49 0.63
C SER A 810 34.62 -4.98 1.02
N PHE A 811 35.65 -5.66 0.54
CA PHE A 811 35.85 -7.09 0.79
C PHE A 811 36.28 -7.33 2.25
N PRO A 812 35.81 -8.42 2.90
CA PRO A 812 36.22 -8.75 4.26
C PRO A 812 37.74 -8.96 4.35
N SER A 813 38.37 -8.39 5.38
CA SER A 813 39.82 -8.51 5.58
C SER A 813 40.30 -9.94 5.84
N ASP A 814 39.41 -10.85 6.22
CA ASP A 814 39.66 -12.28 6.43
C ASP A 814 39.09 -13.19 5.33
N ALA A 815 38.62 -12.63 4.20
CA ALA A 815 37.99 -13.39 3.12
C ALA A 815 38.88 -14.54 2.63
N ALA A 816 40.19 -14.30 2.45
CA ALA A 816 41.16 -15.33 2.04
C ALA A 816 41.28 -16.50 3.04
N GLY A 817 41.05 -16.25 4.34
CA GLY A 817 41.10 -17.27 5.38
C GLY A 817 39.84 -18.14 5.48
N ARG A 818 38.76 -17.75 4.79
CA ARG A 818 37.47 -18.49 4.73
C ARG A 818 37.17 -19.02 3.32
N GLY A 819 38.19 -19.17 2.47
CA GLY A 819 38.02 -19.66 1.09
C GLY A 819 37.50 -18.61 0.09
N GLY A 820 37.56 -17.32 0.42
CA GLY A 820 37.22 -16.21 -0.48
C GLY A 820 38.43 -15.64 -1.25
N MET A 821 38.17 -14.65 -2.11
CA MET A 821 39.19 -13.97 -2.92
C MET A 821 40.18 -13.16 -2.05
N ASP A 822 41.46 -13.17 -2.44
CA ASP A 822 42.54 -12.41 -1.80
C ASP A 822 42.68 -11.03 -2.45
N VAL A 823 42.27 -10.01 -1.71
CA VAL A 823 42.27 -8.62 -2.14
C VAL A 823 43.66 -8.11 -2.48
N ASP A 824 44.70 -8.53 -1.75
CA ASP A 824 46.08 -8.10 -1.99
C ASP A 824 46.59 -8.66 -3.33
N ARG A 825 46.23 -9.90 -3.66
CA ARG A 825 46.52 -10.49 -4.99
C ARG A 825 45.80 -9.75 -6.11
N LEU A 826 44.52 -9.42 -5.92
CA LEU A 826 43.74 -8.66 -6.90
C LEU A 826 44.36 -7.27 -7.12
N ARG A 827 44.71 -6.54 -6.05
CA ARG A 827 45.40 -5.24 -6.14
C ARG A 827 46.72 -5.33 -6.89
N ALA A 828 47.55 -6.33 -6.56
CA ALA A 828 48.81 -6.55 -7.26
C ALA A 828 48.61 -6.84 -8.76
N ALA A 829 47.59 -7.62 -9.13
CA ALA A 829 47.26 -7.93 -10.51
C ALA A 829 46.70 -6.74 -11.30
N LEU A 830 46.10 -5.77 -10.60
CA LEU A 830 45.52 -4.53 -11.15
C LEU A 830 46.49 -3.33 -11.07
N GLY A 831 47.65 -3.51 -10.45
CA GLY A 831 48.66 -2.46 -10.27
C GLY A 831 48.19 -1.32 -9.38
N LEU A 832 47.44 -1.64 -8.32
CA LEU A 832 46.87 -0.70 -7.34
C LEU A 832 47.70 -0.58 -6.07
#